data_AF-A0A538J125-F1
#
_entry.id   AF-A0A538J125-F1
#
_cell.length_a   1.000
_cell.length_b   1.000
_cell.length_c   1.000
_cell.angle_alpha   90.00
_cell.angle_beta   90.00
_cell.angle_gamma   90.00
#
_symmetry.space_group_name_H-M   'P 1'
#
loop_
_entity.id
_entity.type
_entity.pdbx_description
1 polymer ?
#
loop_
_entity_poly.entity_id
_entity_poly.type
_entity_poly.pdbx_seq_one_letter_code
_entity_poly.pdbx_strand_id
1 'polypeptide(L)'
;MARFSTLDPSVDERDACGIGFVARLSGGPSRAVLDSLLEALRRVRHRGAVAADHRSGDGAGLLLPLPAALVPETGMGIAMVFFRGADGRRAVEEACKAEGIAVRSWRSVPVDLYALGPSARASAPTIEQALLERPAGDSEVGEAAAFRARKRLDGREDLYVASLSFRTVVYKALCAADQLAPFYADLRDPSFEVPFGVFHQRFSTNTEPSWERTQPFRLLCHNGEINAIRGNVNWMRARALTLGVDGPVLEEASSDSGMLDNALELLVRGGRDARHALTMLIPPAWQGDAELDPEVRDFHRFHAGLVEPWDGPAGIVFTDGRVVGAALDRNGLRPLRYVVAGDLVCCASEAGVFDVPAGTSARRGRLGPGEMLAVDPERGLEEDDAIKRRLSDASPYGRWLEEWRREASTGEPVSPPEEELGPRHVLFGYTREELTVIVRPSAAHGHEPTSSMGDDTALPPLAGRARPLFSYFRQRFAQVTNPAIDHIRERFAMSLATLLGARGPLLVEAPEDAAGIELESFFLFPSALDQLAVVRIDASFDPAEGLADACARLAQAAETAVREGHGMLLVSDADASPERPPVPILLATSVVHHHLVKAGLRTLATLLVESDEPREVHHVACLLGFGAEAVCPRLALQTIAALAEGDRIGGDRPSPAEAQMRFKQSIEDGALKVMSKLGISDIASYCGAQTFEALGLDGDLVEAAFPGTPWSIGGIGLDQLEEETVARAAAAAASRPRLENPGYFKFRKGGEPHETNPDVLEALQAAARSDDMGAAHALRSAVRTNGWERYSDFAELVNGREPMEVRDLLDLRADAEPVPLEDVEPAESLVQRFSSGGMSHGSLSAEAHETIARAFNNLGARS
;
A
#
# COMPACT_ATOMS: atom_id res chain seq x y z
N MET A 1 21.37 19.43 -18.92
CA MET A 1 21.72 18.06 -18.47
C MET A 1 20.71 17.66 -17.42
N ALA A 2 19.66 16.95 -17.81
CA ALA A 2 18.71 16.39 -16.86
C ALA A 2 19.46 15.35 -16.03
N ARG A 3 19.56 15.59 -14.71
CA ARG A 3 19.99 14.53 -13.78
C ARG A 3 18.85 13.51 -13.79
N PHE A 4 19.10 12.34 -14.37
CA PHE A 4 18.23 11.19 -14.14
C PHE A 4 18.23 10.94 -12.62
N SER A 5 17.09 11.14 -11.98
CA SER A 5 16.86 10.61 -10.63
C SER A 5 17.01 9.09 -10.73
N THR A 6 17.93 8.51 -9.95
CA THR A 6 18.05 7.04 -9.82
C THR A 6 17.00 6.46 -8.89
N LEU A 7 16.14 7.31 -8.32
CA LEU A 7 15.02 6.91 -7.48
C LEU A 7 13.74 7.02 -8.31
N ASP A 8 13.04 5.90 -8.44
CA ASP A 8 11.72 5.83 -9.06
C ASP A 8 10.73 6.69 -8.24
N PRO A 9 10.06 7.69 -8.85
CA PRO A 9 9.07 8.52 -8.17
C PRO A 9 7.83 7.74 -7.69
N SER A 10 7.66 6.47 -8.07
CA SER A 10 6.60 5.58 -7.60
C SER A 10 6.85 4.97 -6.20
N VAL A 11 8.05 5.13 -5.64
CA VAL A 11 8.45 4.52 -4.37
C VAL A 11 7.96 5.34 -3.17
N ASP A 12 7.14 4.70 -2.33
CA ASP A 12 6.53 5.27 -1.13
C ASP A 12 7.56 5.77 -0.08
N GLU A 13 7.15 6.78 0.69
CA GLU A 13 8.02 7.48 1.66
C GLU A 13 8.28 6.63 2.93
N ARG A 14 9.48 6.75 3.50
CA ARG A 14 9.96 5.94 4.63
C ARG A 14 10.42 6.84 5.75
N ASP A 15 10.04 6.53 6.99
CA ASP A 15 10.40 7.38 8.13
C ASP A 15 10.61 6.59 9.45
N ALA A 16 11.82 6.67 10.02
CA ALA A 16 12.16 6.19 11.36
C ALA A 16 12.23 7.37 12.36
N CYS A 17 11.25 8.26 12.27
CA CYS A 17 11.29 9.61 12.83
C CYS A 17 11.36 9.70 14.35
N GLY A 18 11.72 10.88 14.83
CA GLY A 18 11.44 11.33 16.18
C GLY A 18 10.25 12.26 16.19
N ILE A 19 9.19 11.93 16.92
CA ILE A 19 7.97 12.74 16.97
C ILE A 19 7.47 12.91 18.41
N GLY A 20 6.69 13.97 18.64
CA GLY A 20 6.00 14.16 19.90
C GLY A 20 5.34 15.53 20.05
N PHE A 21 4.72 15.73 21.20
CA PHE A 21 4.18 17.01 21.63
C PHE A 21 4.53 17.30 23.10
N VAL A 22 4.51 18.58 23.44
CA VAL A 22 4.52 19.08 24.82
C VAL A 22 3.35 20.04 24.97
N ALA A 23 2.57 19.91 26.03
CA ALA A 23 1.36 20.68 26.27
C ALA A 23 1.16 21.02 27.74
N ARG A 24 0.46 22.12 28.00
CA ARG A 24 -0.06 22.47 29.32
C ARG A 24 -1.52 22.10 29.45
N LEU A 25 -1.88 21.43 30.55
CA LEU A 25 -3.28 21.07 30.84
C LEU A 25 -4.16 22.31 30.99
N SER A 26 -3.61 23.37 31.57
CA SER A 26 -4.30 24.66 31.74
C SER A 26 -4.52 25.46 30.46
N GLY A 27 -3.82 25.13 29.36
CA GLY A 27 -3.87 25.87 28.09
C GLY A 27 -3.25 27.27 28.13
N GLY A 28 -2.60 27.68 29.22
CA GLY A 28 -1.92 28.99 29.30
C GLY A 28 -0.60 29.00 28.50
N PRO A 29 -0.30 30.04 27.70
CA PRO A 29 0.95 30.11 26.95
C PRO A 29 2.16 30.24 27.88
N SER A 30 3.29 29.66 27.50
CA SER A 30 4.55 29.80 28.24
C SER A 30 5.77 29.54 27.38
N ARG A 31 6.81 30.37 27.52
CA ARG A 31 8.11 30.13 26.89
C ARG A 31 8.73 28.78 27.27
N ALA A 32 8.49 28.30 28.49
CA ALA A 32 9.02 27.02 28.97
C ALA A 32 8.50 25.82 28.16
N VAL A 33 7.31 25.93 27.56
CA VAL A 33 6.76 24.90 26.66
C VAL A 33 7.57 24.85 25.37
N LEU A 34 7.86 26.00 24.76
CA LEU A 34 8.69 26.08 23.55
C LEU A 34 10.11 25.55 23.80
N ASP A 35 10.72 25.91 24.94
CA ASP A 35 12.05 25.42 25.28
C ASP A 35 12.06 23.89 25.48
N SER A 36 11.00 23.35 26.08
CA SER A 36 10.82 21.89 26.22
C SER A 36 10.66 21.20 24.86
N LEU A 37 9.94 21.81 23.91
CA LEU A 37 9.79 21.29 22.55
C LEU A 37 11.12 21.26 21.80
N LEU A 38 11.89 22.35 21.87
CA LEU A 38 13.20 22.44 21.22
C LEU A 38 14.20 21.45 21.81
N GLU A 39 14.19 21.27 23.13
CA GLU A 39 15.03 20.28 23.79
C GLU A 39 14.60 18.85 23.46
N ALA A 40 13.29 18.57 23.40
CA ALA A 40 12.78 17.27 22.98
C ALA A 40 13.15 16.95 21.52
N LEU A 41 13.00 17.92 20.61
CA LEU A 41 13.43 17.81 19.22
C LEU A 41 14.94 17.53 19.12
N ARG A 42 15.76 18.25 19.89
CA ARG A 42 17.22 18.02 19.96
C ARG A 42 17.55 16.59 20.42
N ARG A 43 16.79 16.04 21.36
CA ARG A 43 17.01 14.69 21.92
C ARG A 43 16.63 13.56 20.99
N VAL A 44 15.83 13.82 19.97
CA VAL A 44 15.51 12.81 18.94
C VAL A 44 16.43 12.90 17.71
N ARG A 45 17.52 13.69 17.78
CA ARG A 45 18.50 13.82 16.69
C ARG A 45 19.09 12.48 16.24
N HIS A 46 19.26 11.51 17.15
CA HIS A 46 19.77 10.16 16.81
C HIS A 46 18.79 9.33 15.98
N ARG A 47 17.53 9.77 15.85
CA ARG A 47 16.52 9.17 14.98
C ARG A 47 16.48 9.78 13.58
N GLY A 48 17.27 10.82 13.31
CA GLY A 48 17.40 11.44 11.99
C GLY A 48 18.72 11.06 11.30
N ALA A 49 18.76 11.13 9.97
CA ALA A 49 19.99 10.99 9.23
C ALA A 49 20.72 12.33 9.32
N VAL A 50 21.99 12.29 9.72
CA VAL A 50 22.83 13.48 9.84
C VAL A 50 24.01 13.31 8.93
N ALA A 51 24.19 14.23 7.97
CA ALA A 51 25.33 14.19 7.08
C ALA A 51 26.64 14.46 7.84
N ALA A 52 27.77 14.21 7.18
CA ALA A 52 29.11 14.43 7.75
C ALA A 52 29.37 15.90 8.16
N ASP A 53 28.60 16.86 7.66
CA ASP A 53 28.68 18.27 8.04
C ASP A 53 27.98 18.60 9.38
N HIS A 54 27.31 17.62 10.00
CA HIS A 54 26.52 17.73 11.23
C HIS A 54 25.35 18.71 11.22
N ARG A 55 25.05 19.34 10.07
CA ARG A 55 24.01 20.37 9.91
C ARG A 55 22.90 19.92 8.96
N SER A 56 23.26 19.22 7.89
CA SER A 56 22.33 18.65 6.95
C SER A 56 21.63 17.44 7.57
N GLY A 57 20.30 17.42 7.44
CA GLY A 57 19.44 16.30 7.79
C GLY A 57 18.16 16.36 6.97
N ASP A 58 17.35 15.30 7.05
CA ASP A 58 16.22 15.08 6.14
C ASP A 58 15.00 15.96 6.42
N GLY A 59 15.08 16.80 7.46
CA GLY A 59 14.06 17.76 7.83
C GLY A 59 13.72 17.75 9.32
N ALA A 60 13.50 18.94 9.88
CA ALA A 60 13.02 19.13 11.24
C ALA A 60 11.98 20.25 11.26
N GLY A 61 11.02 20.19 12.18
CA GLY A 61 10.02 21.22 12.30
C GLY A 61 9.22 21.22 13.60
N LEU A 62 8.50 22.32 13.80
CA LEU A 62 7.52 22.53 14.85
C LEU A 62 6.19 22.97 14.23
N LEU A 63 5.08 22.45 14.75
CA LEU A 63 3.72 22.95 14.53
C LEU A 63 3.22 23.54 15.84
N LEU A 64 2.92 24.83 15.83
CA LEU A 64 2.67 25.63 17.02
C LEU A 64 1.34 26.37 16.90
N PRO A 65 0.61 26.59 18.00
CA PRO A 65 -0.41 27.64 18.07
C PRO A 65 0.21 28.99 17.72
N LEU A 66 -0.59 29.88 17.12
CA LEU A 66 -0.14 31.22 16.80
C LEU A 66 0.16 32.00 18.10
N PRO A 67 1.43 32.40 18.33
CA PRO A 67 1.80 33.17 19.51
C PRO A 67 1.35 34.62 19.36
N ALA A 68 1.02 35.27 20.48
CA ALA A 68 0.70 36.69 20.52
C ALA A 68 1.84 37.59 19.98
N ALA A 69 3.09 37.12 20.05
CA ALA A 69 4.25 37.81 19.49
C ALA A 69 4.20 37.95 17.95
N LEU A 70 3.51 37.04 17.26
CA LEU A 70 3.34 37.10 15.80
C LEU A 70 1.99 37.72 15.38
N VAL A 71 0.94 37.50 16.18
CA VAL A 71 -0.43 38.00 15.93
C VAL A 71 -0.97 38.69 17.19
N PRO A 72 -0.67 39.98 17.41
CA PRO A 72 -1.03 40.67 18.65
C PRO A 72 -2.54 40.99 18.74
N GLU A 73 -3.26 40.98 17.62
CA GLU A 73 -4.69 41.31 17.55
C GLU A 73 -5.54 40.04 17.35
N THR A 74 -6.71 40.02 17.98
CA THR A 74 -7.65 38.90 17.83
C THR A 74 -8.20 38.84 16.40
N GLY A 75 -8.34 37.62 15.85
CA GLY A 75 -8.81 37.43 14.49
C GLY A 75 -7.75 37.63 13.41
N MET A 76 -6.48 37.82 13.79
CA MET A 76 -5.35 37.73 12.85
C MET A 76 -4.89 36.29 12.64
N GLY A 77 -4.33 36.03 11.47
CA GLY A 77 -3.75 34.74 11.08
C GLY A 77 -2.46 34.93 10.30
N ILE A 78 -1.81 33.82 9.96
CA ILE A 78 -0.55 33.83 9.21
C ILE A 78 -0.61 32.81 8.07
N ALA A 79 -0.11 33.22 6.91
CA ALA A 79 0.35 32.28 5.87
C ALA A 79 1.87 32.19 5.92
N MET A 80 2.43 31.04 6.27
CA MET A 80 3.85 30.73 6.13
C MET A 80 4.10 30.13 4.75
N VAL A 81 4.82 30.87 3.90
CA VAL A 81 4.98 30.53 2.48
C VAL A 81 6.45 30.43 2.10
N PHE A 82 6.78 29.39 1.34
CA PHE A 82 8.08 29.16 0.73
C PHE A 82 8.00 29.56 -0.74
N PHE A 83 8.66 30.65 -1.13
CA PHE A 83 8.69 31.12 -2.51
C PHE A 83 9.92 30.63 -3.28
N ARG A 84 9.67 30.19 -4.51
CA ARG A 84 10.67 29.81 -5.51
C ARG A 84 10.63 30.71 -6.77
N GLY A 85 9.53 31.43 -6.99
CA GLY A 85 9.35 32.37 -8.10
C GLY A 85 8.71 33.71 -7.69
N ALA A 86 8.73 34.69 -8.59
CA ALA A 86 8.29 36.07 -8.31
C ALA A 86 6.75 36.23 -8.25
N ASP A 87 6.00 35.38 -8.95
CA ASP A 87 4.54 35.49 -9.05
C ASP A 87 3.78 34.89 -7.85
N GLY A 88 4.47 34.11 -7.02
CA GLY A 88 3.82 33.35 -5.95
C GLY A 88 3.11 34.24 -4.92
N ARG A 89 3.68 35.40 -4.60
CA ARG A 89 3.06 36.35 -3.64
C ARG A 89 1.69 36.80 -4.11
N ARG A 90 1.57 37.14 -5.40
CA ARG A 90 0.33 37.59 -6.02
C ARG A 90 -0.72 36.47 -6.01
N ALA A 91 -0.31 35.24 -6.29
CA ALA A 91 -1.20 34.08 -6.24
C ALA A 91 -1.80 33.90 -4.83
N VAL A 92 -0.99 34.02 -3.78
CA VAL A 92 -1.47 33.94 -2.39
C VAL A 92 -2.47 35.06 -2.10
N GLU A 93 -2.19 36.30 -2.48
CA GLU A 93 -3.10 37.44 -2.29
C GLU A 93 -4.44 37.23 -3.03
N GLU A 94 -4.40 36.74 -4.27
CA GLU A 94 -5.60 36.44 -5.07
C GLU A 94 -6.42 35.30 -4.46
N ALA A 95 -5.78 34.24 -3.98
CA ALA A 95 -6.44 33.12 -3.32
C ALA A 95 -7.07 33.52 -1.98
N CYS A 96 -6.35 34.27 -1.15
CA CYS A 96 -6.90 34.83 0.10
C CYS A 96 -8.10 35.73 -0.18
N LYS A 97 -7.99 36.63 -1.17
CA LYS A 97 -9.07 37.54 -1.56
C LYS A 97 -10.32 36.79 -2.02
N ALA A 98 -10.16 35.70 -2.77
CA ALA A 98 -11.29 34.87 -3.23
C ALA A 98 -12.11 34.28 -2.07
N GLU A 99 -11.47 34.06 -0.91
CA GLU A 99 -12.10 33.53 0.31
C GLU A 99 -12.41 34.61 1.35
N GLY A 100 -12.32 35.90 0.97
CA GLY A 100 -12.63 37.03 1.86
C GLY A 100 -11.57 37.28 2.95
N ILE A 101 -10.37 36.72 2.80
CA ILE A 101 -9.24 36.95 3.71
C ILE A 101 -8.46 38.18 3.23
N ALA A 102 -8.27 39.16 4.11
CA ALA A 102 -7.48 40.35 3.77
C ALA A 102 -6.00 40.15 4.16
N VAL A 103 -5.09 40.32 3.20
CA VAL A 103 -3.64 40.33 3.46
C VAL A 103 -3.22 41.74 3.88
N ARG A 104 -2.79 41.91 5.13
CA ARG A 104 -2.43 43.20 5.72
C ARG A 104 -1.01 43.64 5.37
N SER A 105 -0.07 42.71 5.47
CA SER A 105 1.35 42.96 5.22
C SER A 105 2.11 41.67 5.02
N TRP A 106 3.28 41.76 4.38
CA TRP A 106 4.24 40.68 4.28
C TRP A 106 5.43 40.93 5.21
N ARG A 107 5.87 39.86 5.88
CA ARG A 107 7.02 39.83 6.77
C ARG A 107 8.02 38.82 6.23
N SER A 108 9.23 39.26 5.88
CA SER A 108 10.33 38.32 5.62
C SER A 108 10.72 37.65 6.94
N VAL A 109 10.75 36.31 6.96
CA VAL A 109 11.06 35.57 8.18
C VAL A 109 12.56 35.68 8.47
N PRO A 110 12.97 36.08 9.68
CA PRO A 110 14.37 36.23 10.02
C PRO A 110 15.04 34.84 10.14
N VAL A 111 15.85 34.50 9.14
CA VAL A 111 16.55 33.21 9.04
C VAL A 111 18.07 33.36 8.99
N ASP A 112 18.79 32.37 9.54
CA ASP A 112 20.25 32.23 9.40
C ASP A 112 20.61 31.05 8.50
N LEU A 113 20.85 31.32 7.21
CA LEU A 113 21.24 30.31 6.23
C LEU A 113 22.52 29.55 6.58
N TYR A 114 23.37 30.07 7.47
CA TYR A 114 24.60 29.38 7.90
C TYR A 114 24.34 28.22 8.86
N ALA A 115 23.17 28.18 9.50
CA ALA A 115 22.71 27.01 10.27
C ALA A 115 22.46 25.78 9.38
N LEU A 116 22.21 25.99 8.08
CA LEU A 116 22.00 24.93 7.11
C LEU A 116 23.33 24.41 6.53
N GLY A 117 23.35 23.12 6.19
CA GLY A 117 24.41 22.56 5.37
C GLY A 117 24.33 22.99 3.90
N PRO A 118 25.37 22.73 3.08
CA PRO A 118 25.50 23.32 1.74
C PRO A 118 24.35 22.99 0.78
N SER A 119 23.87 21.74 0.79
CA SER A 119 22.79 21.29 -0.09
C SER A 119 21.46 21.99 0.24
N ALA A 120 21.06 21.95 1.51
CA ALA A 120 19.86 22.63 1.99
C ALA A 120 19.91 24.14 1.79
N ARG A 121 21.08 24.76 1.99
CA ARG A 121 21.28 26.19 1.71
C ARG A 121 21.09 26.53 0.24
N ALA A 122 21.57 25.68 -0.67
CA ALA A 122 21.45 25.90 -2.11
C ALA A 122 19.99 25.77 -2.59
N SER A 123 19.20 24.91 -1.96
CA SER A 123 17.78 24.71 -2.29
C SER A 123 16.80 25.56 -1.47
N ALA A 124 17.32 26.38 -0.54
CA ALA A 124 16.52 27.14 0.42
C ALA A 124 15.56 28.11 -0.28
N PRO A 125 14.24 28.03 0.01
CA PRO A 125 13.27 28.97 -0.53
C PRO A 125 13.40 30.35 0.13
N THR A 126 12.81 31.36 -0.49
CA THR A 126 12.56 32.63 0.22
C THR A 126 11.36 32.42 1.14
N ILE A 127 11.56 32.59 2.45
CA ILE A 127 10.54 32.30 3.45
C ILE A 127 9.90 33.61 3.92
N GLU A 128 8.60 33.74 3.70
CA GLU A 128 7.83 34.92 4.09
C GLU A 128 6.53 34.54 4.79
N GLN A 129 6.03 35.47 5.60
CA GLN A 129 4.77 35.38 6.31
C GLN A 129 3.82 36.48 5.81
N ALA A 130 2.63 36.09 5.35
CA ALA A 130 1.53 37.02 5.14
C ALA A 130 0.75 37.17 6.44
N LEU A 131 0.60 38.40 6.95
CA LEU A 131 -0.31 38.70 8.05
C LEU A 131 -1.72 38.81 7.50
N LEU A 132 -2.61 37.97 7.99
CA LEU A 132 -3.98 37.81 7.52
C LEU A 132 -4.97 38.40 8.51
N GLU A 133 -6.04 38.98 7.99
CA GLU A 133 -7.24 39.29 8.76
C GLU A 133 -8.37 38.35 8.34
N ARG A 134 -9.00 37.75 9.36
CA ARG A 134 -10.05 36.75 9.16
C ARG A 134 -11.29 37.38 8.51
N PRO A 135 -11.98 36.66 7.61
CA PRO A 135 -13.32 37.06 7.19
C PRO A 135 -14.28 37.19 8.38
N ALA A 136 -15.40 37.87 8.16
CA ALA A 136 -16.46 37.97 9.16
C ALA A 136 -17.00 36.57 9.50
N GLY A 137 -17.08 36.26 10.80
CA GLY A 137 -17.49 34.94 11.29
C GLY A 137 -16.71 34.54 12.54
N ASP A 138 -16.91 33.29 12.97
CA ASP A 138 -16.15 32.69 14.06
C ASP A 138 -14.78 32.15 13.59
N SER A 139 -14.06 31.46 14.48
CA SER A 139 -12.74 30.92 14.12
C SER A 139 -12.84 29.76 13.14
N GLU A 140 -13.93 28.99 13.12
CA GLU A 140 -14.10 27.89 12.16
C GLU A 140 -14.31 28.41 10.74
N VAL A 141 -15.11 29.49 10.58
CA VAL A 141 -15.28 30.17 9.28
C VAL A 141 -13.93 30.65 8.73
N GLY A 142 -13.08 31.19 9.62
CA GLY A 142 -11.72 31.59 9.27
C GLY A 142 -10.86 30.43 8.78
N GLU A 143 -10.80 29.34 9.54
CA GLU A 143 -10.02 28.16 9.18
C GLU A 143 -10.52 27.49 7.89
N ALA A 144 -11.83 27.42 7.67
CA ALA A 144 -12.40 26.86 6.44
C ALA A 144 -12.08 27.74 5.21
N ALA A 145 -12.11 29.07 5.35
CA ALA A 145 -11.67 30.00 4.32
C ALA A 145 -10.17 29.85 4.03
N ALA A 146 -9.36 29.71 5.09
CA ALA A 146 -7.93 29.50 4.98
C ALA A 146 -7.59 28.19 4.23
N PHE A 147 -8.29 27.10 4.56
CA PHE A 147 -8.19 25.82 3.86
C PHE A 147 -8.51 25.97 2.37
N ARG A 148 -9.64 26.56 2.00
CA ARG A 148 -10.01 26.75 0.58
C ARG A 148 -9.03 27.66 -0.17
N ALA A 149 -8.55 28.73 0.47
CA ALA A 149 -7.54 29.61 -0.12
C ALA A 149 -6.24 28.83 -0.39
N ARG A 150 -5.84 27.96 0.54
CA ARG A 150 -4.69 27.07 0.36
C ARG A 150 -4.92 26.05 -0.78
N LYS A 151 -6.09 25.38 -0.82
CA LYS A 151 -6.44 24.43 -1.89
C LYS A 151 -6.35 25.04 -3.29
N ARG A 152 -6.71 26.32 -3.45
CA ARG A 152 -6.55 27.06 -4.73
C ARG A 152 -5.09 27.24 -5.16
N LEU A 153 -4.14 27.06 -4.26
CA LEU A 153 -2.70 27.21 -4.50
C LEU A 153 -1.99 25.85 -4.70
N ASP A 154 -2.68 24.73 -4.49
CA ASP A 154 -2.11 23.39 -4.66
C ASP A 154 -1.67 23.16 -6.12
N GLY A 155 -0.57 22.42 -6.30
CA GLY A 155 0.00 22.09 -7.62
C GLY A 155 0.86 23.19 -8.25
N ARG A 156 1.04 24.33 -7.60
CA ARG A 156 1.96 25.38 -8.07
C ARG A 156 3.42 25.02 -7.78
N GLU A 157 4.29 25.26 -8.75
CA GLU A 157 5.75 25.02 -8.63
C GLU A 157 6.52 26.23 -8.07
N ASP A 158 5.96 27.43 -8.15
CA ASP A 158 6.61 28.69 -7.77
C ASP A 158 6.47 29.02 -6.26
N LEU A 159 5.65 28.27 -5.54
CA LEU A 159 5.44 28.44 -4.09
C LEU A 159 5.02 27.13 -3.41
N TYR A 160 5.22 27.07 -2.10
CA TYR A 160 4.62 26.06 -1.22
C TYR A 160 4.09 26.72 0.06
N VAL A 161 2.84 26.43 0.41
CA VAL A 161 2.21 26.95 1.63
C VAL A 161 2.41 25.93 2.76
N ALA A 162 3.34 26.23 3.67
CA ALA A 162 3.63 25.37 4.82
C ALA A 162 2.49 25.38 5.84
N SER A 163 1.89 26.56 6.08
CA SER A 163 0.67 26.72 6.86
C SER A 163 -0.05 27.99 6.42
N LEU A 164 -1.39 27.98 6.45
CA LEU A 164 -2.23 29.15 6.26
C LEU A 164 -3.40 28.98 7.23
N SER A 165 -3.37 29.69 8.35
CA SER A 165 -4.28 29.47 9.47
C SER A 165 -4.41 30.72 10.36
N PHE A 166 -5.52 30.78 11.08
CA PHE A 166 -5.81 31.72 12.16
C PHE A 166 -5.60 31.10 13.55
N ARG A 167 -5.07 29.87 13.62
CA ARG A 167 -4.78 29.14 14.85
C ARG A 167 -3.37 28.63 14.96
N THR A 168 -2.78 28.16 13.86
CA THR A 168 -1.48 27.48 13.88
C THR A 168 -0.49 28.08 12.90
N VAL A 169 0.79 27.80 13.15
CA VAL A 169 1.90 28.11 12.23
C VAL A 169 2.93 26.98 12.27
N VAL A 170 3.45 26.63 11.09
CA VAL A 170 4.49 25.61 10.93
C VAL A 170 5.85 26.28 10.70
N TYR A 171 6.82 25.99 11.56
CA TYR A 171 8.22 26.32 11.38
C TYR A 171 8.99 25.05 11.04
N LYS A 172 9.38 24.88 9.78
CA LYS A 172 10.10 23.70 9.31
C LYS A 172 11.25 24.04 8.38
N ALA A 173 12.29 23.22 8.38
CA ALA A 173 13.47 23.43 7.55
C ALA A 173 14.19 22.10 7.24
N LEU A 174 14.89 22.08 6.11
CA LEU A 174 15.73 20.96 5.69
C LEU A 174 17.05 20.95 6.47
N CYS A 175 16.99 20.58 7.75
CA CYS A 175 18.13 20.58 8.65
C CYS A 175 18.05 19.46 9.69
N ALA A 176 19.14 19.25 10.43
CA ALA A 176 19.13 18.43 11.63
C ALA A 176 18.31 19.08 12.75
N ALA A 177 17.78 18.25 13.67
CA ALA A 177 16.88 18.64 14.74
C ALA A 177 17.37 19.84 15.58
N ASP A 178 18.68 19.85 15.88
CA ASP A 178 19.35 20.86 16.70
C ASP A 178 19.65 22.18 15.96
N GLN A 179 19.44 22.22 14.64
CA GLN A 179 19.68 23.40 13.81
C GLN A 179 18.41 24.24 13.58
N LEU A 180 17.22 23.76 13.95
CA LEU A 180 15.96 24.47 13.69
C LEU A 180 15.87 25.84 14.39
N ALA A 181 16.18 25.90 15.69
CA ALA A 181 16.19 27.15 16.45
C ALA A 181 17.35 28.10 16.04
N PRO A 182 18.57 27.61 15.75
CA PRO A 182 19.59 28.43 15.09
C PRO A 182 19.10 29.05 13.77
N PHE A 183 18.42 28.27 12.93
CA PHE A 183 17.92 28.72 11.63
C PHE A 183 16.82 29.78 11.75
N TYR A 184 15.77 29.56 12.56
CA TYR A 184 14.68 30.53 12.73
C TYR A 184 14.89 31.42 13.97
N ALA A 185 15.17 32.71 13.77
CA ALA A 185 15.40 33.62 14.89
C ALA A 185 14.18 33.78 15.82
N ASP A 186 12.97 33.64 15.27
CA ASP A 186 11.71 33.73 16.03
C ASP A 186 11.64 32.70 17.16
N LEU A 187 12.12 31.47 16.92
CA LEU A 187 12.12 30.40 17.93
C LEU A 187 13.08 30.67 19.09
N ARG A 188 13.98 31.67 18.95
CA ARG A 188 14.88 32.11 20.01
C ARG A 188 14.35 33.32 20.78
N ASP A 189 13.30 33.99 20.32
CA ASP A 189 12.74 35.18 20.96
C ASP A 189 12.07 34.83 22.31
N PRO A 190 12.54 35.38 23.45
CA PRO A 190 11.97 35.09 24.77
C PRO A 190 10.47 35.40 24.91
N SER A 191 9.92 36.28 24.06
CA SER A 191 8.49 36.61 24.02
C SER A 191 7.63 35.57 23.28
N PHE A 192 8.26 34.60 22.62
CA PHE A 192 7.57 33.53 21.90
C PHE A 192 7.04 32.49 22.89
N GLU A 193 5.80 32.67 23.33
CA GLU A 193 5.11 31.80 24.28
C GLU A 193 3.98 31.03 23.61
N VAL A 194 3.88 29.73 23.90
CA VAL A 194 2.85 28.84 23.36
C VAL A 194 2.30 27.92 24.46
N PRO A 195 1.03 27.49 24.39
CA PRO A 195 0.45 26.60 25.39
C PRO A 195 0.81 25.14 25.16
N PHE A 196 1.10 24.78 23.90
CA PHE A 196 1.54 23.48 23.47
C PHE A 196 2.30 23.59 22.14
N GLY A 197 2.82 22.46 21.65
CA GLY A 197 3.30 22.34 20.28
C GLY A 197 3.66 20.91 19.92
N VAL A 198 3.84 20.68 18.62
CA VAL A 198 4.21 19.39 18.03
C VAL A 198 5.60 19.52 17.41
N PHE A 199 6.45 18.51 17.57
CA PHE A 199 7.78 18.46 16.97
C PHE A 199 7.95 17.20 16.12
N HIS A 200 8.77 17.32 15.08
CA HIS A 200 9.13 16.21 14.20
C HIS A 200 10.58 16.32 13.72
N GLN A 201 11.28 15.19 13.70
CA GLN A 201 12.56 14.97 13.03
C GLN A 201 12.42 13.82 12.03
N ARG A 202 12.71 14.09 10.75
CA ARG A 202 12.58 13.16 9.63
C ARG A 202 13.77 12.21 9.47
N PHE A 203 13.54 11.02 8.90
CA PHE A 203 14.57 10.07 8.48
C PHE A 203 14.17 9.39 7.16
N SER A 204 14.65 9.91 6.04
CA SER A 204 14.31 9.36 4.73
C SER A 204 15.38 8.43 4.22
N THR A 205 14.98 7.21 3.88
CA THR A 205 15.82 6.27 3.12
C THR A 205 15.41 6.24 1.64
N ASN A 206 14.12 6.47 1.40
CA ASN A 206 13.33 6.49 0.17
C ASN A 206 13.59 7.55 -0.89
N THR A 207 13.47 8.78 -0.43
CA THR A 207 13.02 9.88 -1.27
C THR A 207 14.01 11.03 -1.14
N GLU A 208 14.18 11.78 -2.22
CA GLU A 208 15.00 12.98 -2.16
C GLU A 208 14.38 13.95 -1.14
N PRO A 209 15.10 14.34 -0.07
CA PRO A 209 14.54 15.14 0.99
C PRO A 209 14.31 16.57 0.48
N SER A 210 13.12 17.11 0.72
CA SER A 210 12.72 18.45 0.26
C SER A 210 12.17 19.29 1.41
N TRP A 211 12.15 20.61 1.18
CA TRP A 211 11.61 21.57 2.15
C TRP A 211 10.12 21.36 2.39
N GLU A 212 9.40 21.00 1.33
CA GLU A 212 7.97 20.79 1.27
C GLU A 212 7.56 19.51 2.00
N ARG A 213 8.34 18.42 1.84
CA ARG A 213 8.14 17.11 2.50
C ARG A 213 8.61 17.05 3.94
N THR A 214 9.36 18.06 4.40
CA THR A 214 9.70 18.16 5.82
C THR A 214 8.41 18.28 6.64
N GLN A 215 8.37 17.62 7.79
CA GLN A 215 7.25 17.63 8.72
C GLN A 215 7.54 18.52 9.94
N PRO A 216 6.53 18.96 10.72
CA PRO A 216 5.10 18.65 10.60
C PRO A 216 4.40 19.19 9.35
N PHE A 217 3.26 18.59 9.01
CA PHE A 217 2.30 19.15 8.07
C PHE A 217 1.32 20.08 8.80
N ARG A 218 0.09 20.26 8.30
CA ARG A 218 -0.79 21.35 8.73
C ARG A 218 -1.54 21.01 10.02
N LEU A 219 -1.90 19.73 10.18
CA LEU A 219 -2.60 19.22 11.36
C LEU A 219 -1.83 18.08 12.04
N LEU A 220 -0.94 17.38 11.34
CA LEU A 220 -0.24 16.22 11.90
C LEU A 220 1.26 16.18 11.61
N CYS A 221 1.95 15.36 12.39
CA CYS A 221 3.17 14.70 11.98
C CYS A 221 3.05 13.19 12.19
N HIS A 222 3.75 12.44 11.33
CA HIS A 222 3.65 11.00 11.19
C HIS A 222 5.04 10.37 11.25
N ASN A 223 5.18 9.38 12.13
CA ASN A 223 6.29 8.44 12.15
C ASN A 223 5.78 7.11 11.67
N GLY A 224 6.14 6.69 10.46
CA GLY A 224 5.49 5.53 9.87
C GLY A 224 5.48 5.52 8.36
N GLU A 225 4.61 4.67 7.82
CA GLU A 225 4.35 4.50 6.40
C GLU A 225 2.92 4.01 6.22
N ILE A 226 2.18 4.58 5.25
CA ILE A 226 0.84 4.11 4.88
C ILE A 226 0.96 3.09 3.73
N ASN A 227 0.83 1.81 4.04
CA ASN A 227 1.14 0.70 3.12
C ASN A 227 0.07 0.44 2.04
N ALA A 228 -1.13 1.00 2.21
CA ALA A 228 -2.24 0.92 1.26
C ALA A 228 -2.53 2.28 0.57
N ILE A 229 -1.56 3.20 0.56
CA ILE A 229 -1.76 4.60 0.14
C ILE A 229 -2.38 4.75 -1.25
N ARG A 230 -2.02 3.89 -2.22
CA ARG A 230 -2.57 3.93 -3.57
C ARG A 230 -4.09 3.68 -3.57
N GLY A 231 -4.55 2.71 -2.78
CA GLY A 231 -5.97 2.41 -2.60
C GLY A 231 -6.68 3.60 -1.99
N ASN A 232 -6.13 4.15 -0.91
CA ASN A 232 -6.66 5.35 -0.24
C ASN A 232 -6.79 6.54 -1.21
N VAL A 233 -5.79 6.78 -2.06
CA VAL A 233 -5.82 7.82 -3.09
C VAL A 233 -6.94 7.56 -4.10
N ASN A 234 -7.07 6.34 -4.62
CA ASN A 234 -8.11 5.99 -5.58
C ASN A 234 -9.51 6.15 -4.98
N TRP A 235 -9.70 5.76 -3.73
CA TRP A 235 -10.96 5.94 -3.02
C TRP A 235 -11.28 7.41 -2.73
N MET A 236 -10.29 8.23 -2.37
CA MET A 236 -10.49 9.68 -2.22
C MET A 236 -10.79 10.37 -3.55
N ARG A 237 -10.17 9.95 -4.66
CA ARG A 237 -10.52 10.40 -6.02
C ARG A 237 -11.97 10.06 -6.38
N ALA A 238 -12.41 8.84 -6.06
CA ALA A 238 -13.78 8.41 -6.31
C ALA A 238 -14.81 9.24 -5.52
N ARG A 239 -14.41 9.88 -4.40
CA ARG A 239 -15.24 10.78 -3.60
C ARG A 239 -15.26 12.23 -4.11
N ALA A 240 -14.48 12.59 -5.13
CA ALA A 240 -14.33 13.99 -5.54
C ALA A 240 -15.67 14.70 -5.84
N LEU A 241 -16.64 13.99 -6.42
CA LEU A 241 -17.97 14.55 -6.73
C LEU A 241 -18.84 14.81 -5.49
N THR A 242 -18.63 14.06 -4.39
CA THR A 242 -19.46 14.16 -3.17
C THR A 242 -18.87 15.09 -2.12
N LEU A 243 -17.59 15.45 -2.23
CA LEU A 243 -16.87 16.26 -1.24
C LEU A 243 -17.10 17.78 -1.39
N GLY A 244 -17.59 18.25 -2.54
CA GLY A 244 -17.90 19.68 -2.75
C GLY A 244 -16.68 20.62 -2.65
N VAL A 245 -15.48 20.12 -2.91
CA VAL A 245 -14.22 20.88 -2.88
C VAL A 245 -13.82 21.26 -4.31
N ASP A 246 -13.54 22.55 -4.54
CA ASP A 246 -12.93 23.02 -5.79
C ASP A 246 -11.45 22.60 -5.84
N GLY A 247 -11.09 21.66 -6.71
CA GLY A 247 -9.70 21.20 -6.92
C GLY A 247 -9.43 19.75 -6.46
N PRO A 248 -8.17 19.29 -6.55
CA PRO A 248 -7.81 17.93 -6.15
C PRO A 248 -7.98 17.74 -4.64
N VAL A 249 -8.57 16.62 -4.22
CA VAL A 249 -8.81 16.31 -2.80
C VAL A 249 -7.49 16.13 -2.04
N LEU A 250 -6.56 15.38 -2.64
CA LEU A 250 -5.23 15.11 -2.11
C LEU A 250 -4.16 15.77 -2.98
N GLU A 251 -3.10 16.29 -2.37
CA GLU A 251 -1.86 16.72 -3.05
C GLU A 251 -1.01 15.48 -3.36
N GLU A 252 -1.28 14.81 -4.48
CA GLU A 252 -0.65 13.51 -4.80
C GLU A 252 0.86 13.55 -5.05
N ALA A 253 1.44 14.73 -5.29
CA ALA A 253 2.89 14.93 -5.36
C ALA A 253 3.56 14.95 -3.97
N SER A 254 2.76 15.08 -2.91
CA SER A 254 3.19 14.98 -1.52
C SER A 254 3.51 13.52 -1.16
N SER A 255 4.10 13.31 0.01
CA SER A 255 4.24 11.98 0.57
C SER A 255 2.93 11.41 1.12
N ASP A 256 2.94 10.11 1.44
CA ASP A 256 1.87 9.39 2.14
C ASP A 256 1.36 10.13 3.37
N SER A 257 2.28 10.66 4.17
CA SER A 257 2.06 11.41 5.39
C SER A 257 1.37 12.75 5.12
N GLY A 258 1.76 13.43 4.03
CA GLY A 258 1.09 14.68 3.62
C GLY A 258 -0.28 14.44 2.99
N MET A 259 -0.46 13.31 2.30
CA MET A 259 -1.78 12.89 1.81
C MET A 259 -2.72 12.53 2.97
N LEU A 260 -2.21 11.88 4.01
CA LEU A 260 -2.97 11.64 5.25
C LEU A 260 -3.34 12.97 5.94
N ASP A 261 -2.42 13.93 6.01
CA ASP A 261 -2.70 15.28 6.53
C ASP A 261 -3.80 15.99 5.73
N ASN A 262 -3.80 15.86 4.40
CA ASN A 262 -4.85 16.40 3.55
C ASN A 262 -6.22 15.75 3.81
N ALA A 263 -6.27 14.43 3.95
CA ALA A 263 -7.50 13.70 4.27
C ALA A 263 -8.02 14.10 5.67
N LEU A 264 -7.14 14.19 6.66
CA LEU A 264 -7.48 14.65 8.00
C LEU A 264 -8.01 16.10 7.98
N GLU A 265 -7.32 17.00 7.28
CA GLU A 265 -7.75 18.39 7.20
C GLU A 265 -9.10 18.53 6.52
N LEU A 266 -9.36 17.77 5.45
CA LEU A 266 -10.67 17.74 4.82
C LEU A 266 -11.78 17.36 5.82
N LEU A 267 -11.60 16.30 6.60
CA LEU A 267 -12.58 15.86 7.59
C LEU A 267 -12.79 16.90 8.70
N VAL A 268 -11.70 17.47 9.21
CA VAL A 268 -11.75 18.50 10.27
C VAL A 268 -12.42 19.78 9.76
N ARG A 269 -12.08 20.25 8.56
CA ARG A 269 -12.72 21.42 7.94
C ARG A 269 -14.15 21.15 7.48
N GLY A 270 -14.51 19.88 7.29
CA GLY A 270 -15.89 19.42 7.12
C GLY A 270 -16.73 19.46 8.39
N GLY A 271 -16.13 19.79 9.55
CA GLY A 271 -16.83 19.97 10.83
C GLY A 271 -16.59 18.88 11.86
N ARG A 272 -15.74 17.88 11.57
CA ARG A 272 -15.41 16.80 12.51
C ARG A 272 -14.35 17.25 13.51
N ASP A 273 -14.46 16.72 14.73
CA ASP A 273 -13.37 16.80 15.71
C ASP A 273 -12.14 16.03 15.21
N ALA A 274 -10.92 16.53 15.46
CA ALA A 274 -9.70 15.89 14.98
C ALA A 274 -9.53 14.44 15.46
N ARG A 275 -10.01 14.13 16.67
CA ARG A 275 -9.99 12.77 17.23
C ARG A 275 -10.98 11.87 16.52
N HIS A 276 -12.17 12.39 16.19
CA HIS A 276 -13.15 11.68 15.36
C HIS A 276 -12.56 11.36 13.99
N ALA A 277 -12.05 12.37 13.29
CA ALA A 277 -11.48 12.22 11.95
C ALA A 277 -10.30 11.24 11.91
N LEU A 278 -9.39 11.30 12.89
CA LEU A 278 -8.30 10.32 12.99
C LEU A 278 -8.79 8.91 13.32
N THR A 279 -9.79 8.77 14.19
CA THR A 279 -10.36 7.46 14.53
C THR A 279 -11.08 6.82 13.33
N MET A 280 -11.60 7.64 12.41
CA MET A 280 -12.14 7.18 11.13
C MET A 280 -11.04 6.69 10.18
N LEU A 281 -9.97 7.48 10.02
CA LEU A 281 -8.89 7.17 9.07
C LEU A 281 -8.00 6.02 9.57
N ILE A 282 -7.71 5.97 10.86
CA ILE A 282 -6.82 4.98 11.49
C ILE A 282 -7.58 4.31 12.65
N PRO A 283 -8.60 3.49 12.36
CA PRO A 283 -9.37 2.82 13.39
C PRO A 283 -8.54 1.71 14.08
N PRO A 284 -8.82 1.39 15.36
CA PRO A 284 -8.26 0.21 16.03
C PRO A 284 -8.69 -1.09 15.33
N ALA A 285 -8.11 -2.21 15.75
CA ALA A 285 -8.64 -3.53 15.41
C ALA A 285 -9.94 -3.79 16.20
N TRP A 286 -11.09 -3.49 15.59
CA TRP A 286 -12.40 -3.53 16.29
C TRP A 286 -13.25 -4.75 15.93
N GLN A 287 -13.07 -5.34 14.74
CA GLN A 287 -13.94 -6.40 14.23
C GLN A 287 -13.91 -7.67 15.08
N GLY A 288 -12.71 -8.06 15.54
CA GLY A 288 -12.47 -9.28 16.32
C GLY A 288 -12.38 -9.06 17.83
N ASP A 289 -12.54 -7.82 18.31
CA ASP A 289 -12.36 -7.49 19.73
C ASP A 289 -13.66 -7.71 20.52
N ALA A 290 -13.70 -8.80 21.28
CA ALA A 290 -14.82 -9.16 22.13
C ALA A 290 -14.95 -8.30 23.40
N GLU A 291 -13.88 -7.62 23.83
CA GLU A 291 -13.86 -6.78 25.03
C GLU A 291 -14.29 -5.33 24.74
N LEU A 292 -14.32 -4.93 23.46
CA LEU A 292 -14.77 -3.61 23.04
C LEU A 292 -16.24 -3.35 23.42
N ASP A 293 -16.49 -2.17 23.99
CA ASP A 293 -17.84 -1.71 24.31
C ASP A 293 -18.73 -1.74 23.04
N PRO A 294 -19.96 -2.27 23.10
CA PRO A 294 -20.85 -2.35 21.94
C PRO A 294 -21.07 -1.00 21.23
N GLU A 295 -21.21 0.10 21.97
CA GLU A 295 -21.45 1.43 21.38
C GLU A 295 -20.22 1.93 20.63
N VAL A 296 -19.01 1.62 21.13
CA VAL A 296 -17.74 1.90 20.46
C VAL A 296 -17.56 1.01 19.23
N ARG A 297 -17.95 -0.26 19.31
CA ARG A 297 -17.95 -1.16 18.14
C ARG A 297 -18.88 -0.65 17.05
N ASP A 298 -20.09 -0.21 17.41
CA ASP A 298 -21.07 0.32 16.47
C ASP A 298 -20.60 1.63 15.82
N PHE A 299 -19.89 2.49 16.58
CA PHE A 299 -19.20 3.65 16.01
C PHE A 299 -18.24 3.22 14.90
N HIS A 300 -17.34 2.26 15.14
CA HIS A 300 -16.40 1.81 14.12
C HIS A 300 -17.08 1.12 12.94
N ARG A 301 -18.09 0.28 13.21
CA ARG A 301 -18.87 -0.43 12.19
C ARG A 301 -19.62 0.53 11.26
N PHE A 302 -20.14 1.64 11.78
CA PHE A 302 -20.74 2.69 10.96
C PHE A 302 -19.68 3.35 10.06
N HIS A 303 -18.56 3.79 10.63
CA HIS A 303 -17.53 4.54 9.90
C HIS A 303 -16.77 3.70 8.88
N ALA A 304 -16.66 2.39 9.08
CA ALA A 304 -16.11 1.46 8.09
C ALA A 304 -16.90 1.46 6.77
N GLY A 305 -18.17 1.88 6.79
CA GLY A 305 -18.98 2.09 5.57
C GLY A 305 -18.69 3.40 4.83
N LEU A 306 -17.98 4.34 5.45
CA LEU A 306 -17.68 5.65 4.87
C LEU A 306 -16.25 5.71 4.32
N VAL A 307 -15.29 5.16 5.08
CA VAL A 307 -13.87 5.25 4.76
C VAL A 307 -13.14 3.95 5.10
N GLU A 308 -12.31 3.52 4.15
CA GLU A 308 -11.34 2.45 4.32
C GLU A 308 -10.20 2.89 5.27
N PRO A 309 -9.65 1.97 6.08
CA PRO A 309 -8.51 2.30 6.93
C PRO A 309 -7.28 2.74 6.12
N TRP A 310 -6.63 3.80 6.57
CA TRP A 310 -5.31 4.23 6.12
C TRP A 310 -4.26 3.43 6.89
N ASP A 311 -4.06 2.20 6.44
CA ASP A 311 -3.29 1.18 7.15
C ASP A 311 -1.77 1.33 6.99
N GLY A 312 -1.03 0.69 7.89
CA GLY A 312 0.42 0.71 7.97
C GLY A 312 0.92 1.19 9.34
N PRO A 313 2.23 1.04 9.63
CA PRO A 313 2.80 1.54 10.88
C PRO A 313 2.59 3.04 10.98
N ALA A 314 1.91 3.52 12.01
CA ALA A 314 1.64 4.94 12.18
C ALA A 314 1.69 5.35 13.65
N GLY A 315 2.70 6.15 13.98
CA GLY A 315 2.66 7.03 15.15
C GLY A 315 2.26 8.42 14.70
N ILE A 316 1.08 8.88 15.11
CA ILE A 316 0.56 10.19 14.75
C ILE A 316 0.61 11.11 15.96
N VAL A 317 1.12 12.32 15.77
CA VAL A 317 0.90 13.44 16.69
C VAL A 317 0.16 14.52 15.92
N PHE A 318 -0.93 15.04 16.47
CA PHE A 318 -1.86 15.90 15.76
C PHE A 318 -2.30 17.10 16.59
N THR A 319 -2.77 18.15 15.92
CA THR A 319 -3.46 19.28 16.52
C THR A 319 -4.33 20.02 15.50
N ASP A 320 -5.47 20.53 15.95
CA ASP A 320 -6.32 21.47 15.20
C ASP A 320 -6.10 22.94 15.65
N GLY A 321 -5.07 23.18 16.46
CA GLY A 321 -4.77 24.45 17.11
C GLY A 321 -5.50 24.69 18.43
N ARG A 322 -6.45 23.84 18.83
CA ARG A 322 -7.12 23.88 20.14
C ARG A 322 -6.73 22.69 21.01
N VAL A 323 -6.79 21.50 20.43
CA VAL A 323 -6.44 20.23 21.05
C VAL A 323 -5.12 19.75 20.46
N VAL A 324 -4.28 19.11 21.27
CA VAL A 324 -3.10 18.39 20.79
C VAL A 324 -3.14 16.96 21.31
N GLY A 325 -2.79 16.00 20.48
CA GLY A 325 -2.89 14.59 20.84
C GLY A 325 -1.94 13.72 20.07
N ALA A 326 -1.99 12.43 20.40
CA ALA A 326 -1.26 11.40 19.69
C ALA A 326 -2.12 10.13 19.55
N ALA A 327 -1.91 9.38 18.49
CA ALA A 327 -2.62 8.14 18.17
C ALA A 327 -1.67 7.10 17.57
N LEU A 328 -1.97 5.83 17.76
CA LEU A 328 -1.27 4.71 17.13
C LEU A 328 -2.15 3.98 16.12
N ASP A 329 -1.51 3.40 15.11
CA ASP A 329 -2.11 2.43 14.20
C ASP A 329 -2.67 1.22 14.96
N ARG A 330 -3.55 0.48 14.28
CA ARG A 330 -4.25 -0.69 14.85
C ARG A 330 -3.36 -1.80 15.40
N ASN A 331 -2.11 -1.87 14.96
CA ASN A 331 -1.14 -2.88 15.36
C ASN A 331 -0.12 -2.31 16.39
N GLY A 332 -0.12 -1.00 16.62
CA GLY A 332 0.80 -0.33 17.55
C GLY A 332 2.27 -0.46 17.14
N LEU A 333 2.54 -0.36 15.83
CA LEU A 333 3.86 -0.68 15.26
C LEU A 333 4.92 0.40 15.52
N ARG A 334 4.51 1.55 16.06
CA ARG A 334 5.39 2.68 16.40
C ARG A 334 5.29 3.02 17.89
N PRO A 335 6.39 3.40 18.53
CA PRO A 335 6.36 3.71 19.96
C PRO A 335 5.83 5.12 20.21
N LEU A 336 4.92 5.26 21.17
CA LEU A 336 4.56 6.53 21.78
C LEU A 336 4.47 6.37 23.31
N ARG A 337 5.21 7.19 24.04
CA ARG A 337 5.29 7.19 25.50
C ARG A 337 4.95 8.57 26.01
N TYR A 338 4.18 8.63 27.09
CA TYR A 338 3.78 9.90 27.67
C TYR A 338 4.16 10.02 29.15
N VAL A 339 4.34 11.26 29.57
CA VAL A 339 4.57 11.65 30.96
C VAL A 339 3.68 12.84 31.30
N VAL A 340 3.00 12.75 32.44
CA VAL A 340 2.19 13.82 33.03
C VAL A 340 2.87 14.25 34.31
N ALA A 341 3.32 15.50 34.39
CA ALA A 341 4.04 16.06 35.52
C ALA A 341 3.48 17.45 35.89
N GLY A 342 2.64 17.50 36.93
CA GLY A 342 1.94 18.73 37.30
C GLY A 342 1.01 19.21 36.18
N ASP A 343 1.25 20.41 35.66
CA ASP A 343 0.50 21.02 34.56
C ASP A 343 1.06 20.64 33.17
N LEU A 344 2.15 19.88 33.09
CA LEU A 344 2.80 19.52 31.82
C LEU A 344 2.49 18.09 31.41
N VAL A 345 2.18 17.92 30.12
CA VAL A 345 2.07 16.63 29.44
C VAL A 345 3.06 16.61 28.29
N CYS A 346 3.88 15.57 28.22
CA CYS A 346 4.72 15.30 27.07
C CYS A 346 4.41 13.90 26.55
N CYS A 347 4.16 13.76 25.26
CA CYS A 347 4.08 12.47 24.57
C CYS A 347 5.09 12.45 23.44
N ALA A 348 5.85 11.38 23.29
CA ALA A 348 6.90 11.30 22.29
C ALA A 348 7.30 9.86 21.97
N SER A 349 8.04 9.69 20.88
CA SER A 349 8.54 8.37 20.45
C SER A 349 9.48 7.70 21.48
N GLU A 350 10.10 8.48 22.37
CA GLU A 350 10.99 7.99 23.43
C GLU A 350 10.71 8.65 24.79
N ALA A 351 10.90 7.89 25.88
CA ALA A 351 10.65 8.40 27.23
C ALA A 351 11.70 9.41 27.73
N GLY A 352 12.91 9.42 27.15
CA GLY A 352 14.03 10.24 27.61
C GLY A 352 14.03 11.70 27.12
N VAL A 353 13.01 12.09 26.36
CA VAL A 353 12.99 13.40 25.68
C VAL A 353 12.55 14.56 26.59
N PHE A 354 11.92 14.28 27.73
CA PHE A 354 11.35 15.29 28.62
C PHE A 354 11.92 15.16 30.03
N ASP A 355 12.46 16.26 30.55
CA ASP A 355 12.91 16.34 31.93
C ASP A 355 11.75 16.70 32.85
N VAL A 356 11.46 15.83 33.81
CA VAL A 356 10.45 16.10 34.84
C VAL A 356 10.95 17.24 35.75
N PRO A 357 10.20 18.33 35.93
CA PRO A 357 10.59 19.42 36.82
C PRO A 357 10.88 18.92 38.24
N ALA A 358 11.97 19.39 38.84
CA ALA A 358 12.39 18.96 40.16
C ALA A 358 11.28 19.18 41.21
N GLY A 359 11.01 18.16 42.03
CA GLY A 359 9.96 18.20 43.06
C GLY A 359 8.54 17.93 42.55
N THR A 360 8.36 17.63 41.26
CA THR A 360 7.05 17.30 40.67
C THR A 360 6.86 15.77 40.58
N SER A 361 5.70 15.26 41.00
CA SER A 361 5.33 13.86 40.76
C SER A 361 4.99 13.65 39.28
N ALA A 362 5.44 12.53 38.71
CA ALA A 362 5.22 12.21 37.30
C ALA A 362 4.51 10.87 37.14
N ARG A 363 3.44 10.85 36.34
CA ARG A 363 2.79 9.62 35.85
C ARG A 363 3.32 9.32 34.47
N ARG A 364 3.76 8.08 34.23
CA ARG A 364 4.28 7.63 32.93
C ARG A 364 3.38 6.57 32.34
N GLY A 365 3.17 6.62 31.03
CA GLY A 365 2.40 5.63 30.29
C GLY A 365 2.94 5.45 28.87
N ARG A 366 2.26 4.59 28.12
CA ARG A 366 2.50 4.35 26.69
C ARG A 366 1.16 4.18 26.01
N LEU A 367 1.11 4.46 24.71
CA LEU A 367 -0.02 4.06 23.88
C LEU A 367 0.19 2.63 23.38
N GLY A 368 -0.88 1.86 23.40
CA GLY A 368 -1.03 0.54 22.80
C GLY A 368 -1.65 0.60 21.39
N PRO A 369 -1.84 -0.56 20.76
CA PRO A 369 -2.43 -0.65 19.42
C PRO A 369 -3.80 0.04 19.34
N GLY A 370 -3.96 0.96 18.39
CA GLY A 370 -5.21 1.70 18.17
C GLY A 370 -5.63 2.66 19.29
N GLU A 371 -4.74 2.96 20.24
CA GLU A 371 -5.03 3.89 21.34
C GLU A 371 -4.74 5.36 20.97
N MET A 372 -5.50 6.27 21.59
CA MET A 372 -5.36 7.71 21.46
C MET A 372 -5.19 8.42 22.82
N LEU A 373 -4.48 9.55 22.82
CA LEU A 373 -4.35 10.48 23.94
C LEU A 373 -4.52 11.91 23.44
N ALA A 374 -5.25 12.75 24.18
CA ALA A 374 -5.41 14.15 23.83
C ALA A 374 -5.34 15.07 25.06
N VAL A 375 -4.79 16.26 24.87
CA VAL A 375 -4.83 17.38 25.82
C VAL A 375 -5.73 18.44 25.23
N ASP A 376 -6.84 18.68 25.91
CA ASP A 376 -7.83 19.68 25.57
C ASP A 376 -7.89 20.69 26.74
N PRO A 377 -7.58 21.98 26.55
CA PRO A 377 -7.63 22.97 27.62
C PRO A 377 -8.97 23.06 28.36
N GLU A 378 -10.08 22.68 27.71
CA GLU A 378 -11.42 22.71 28.31
C GLU A 378 -11.72 21.43 29.12
N ARG A 379 -11.10 20.29 28.76
CA ARG A 379 -11.38 18.96 29.34
C ARG A 379 -10.23 18.35 30.12
N GLY A 380 -9.03 18.92 30.03
CA GLY A 380 -7.79 18.38 30.58
C GLY A 380 -7.21 17.27 29.69
N LEU A 381 -6.67 16.23 30.33
CA LEU A 381 -6.12 15.06 29.65
C LEU A 381 -7.23 14.02 29.43
N GLU A 382 -7.50 13.69 28.17
CA GLU A 382 -8.39 12.61 27.77
C GLU A 382 -7.55 11.41 27.30
N GLU A 383 -7.78 10.25 27.90
CA GLU A 383 -7.21 8.96 27.50
C GLU A 383 -8.19 8.20 26.60
N ASP A 384 -7.70 7.13 25.96
CA ASP A 384 -8.36 6.41 24.86
C ASP A 384 -9.85 6.11 25.11
N ASP A 385 -10.15 5.44 26.22
CA ASP A 385 -11.49 5.10 26.68
C ASP A 385 -12.45 6.29 26.73
N ALA A 386 -11.99 7.42 27.27
CA ALA A 386 -12.81 8.62 27.41
C ALA A 386 -13.09 9.27 26.05
N ILE A 387 -12.09 9.26 25.16
CA ILE A 387 -12.23 9.75 23.80
C ILE A 387 -13.23 8.88 23.03
N LYS A 388 -13.01 7.56 22.98
CA LYS A 388 -13.83 6.63 22.19
C LYS A 388 -15.28 6.59 22.65
N ARG A 389 -15.54 6.56 23.98
CA ARG A 389 -16.91 6.63 24.51
C ARG A 389 -17.60 7.93 24.12
N ARG A 390 -16.93 9.07 24.23
CA ARG A 390 -17.52 10.36 23.81
C ARG A 390 -17.84 10.40 22.31
N LEU A 391 -17.01 9.77 21.48
CA LEU A 391 -17.23 9.68 20.04
C LEU A 391 -18.40 8.74 19.70
N SER A 392 -18.52 7.61 20.38
CA SER A 392 -19.66 6.70 20.21
C SER A 392 -20.97 7.30 20.70
N ASP A 393 -20.94 8.10 21.76
CA ASP A 393 -22.13 8.76 22.33
C ASP A 393 -22.64 9.93 21.48
N ALA A 394 -21.87 10.37 20.48
CA ALA A 394 -22.21 11.54 19.68
C ALA A 394 -23.47 11.35 18.82
N SER A 395 -23.77 10.10 18.44
CA SER A 395 -24.93 9.73 17.64
C SER A 395 -25.35 8.28 17.92
N PRO A 396 -26.62 7.90 17.67
CA PRO A 396 -27.12 6.55 17.97
C PRO A 396 -26.73 5.55 16.87
N TYR A 397 -25.43 5.33 16.66
CA TYR A 397 -24.89 4.50 15.56
C TYR A 397 -25.46 3.08 15.54
N GLY A 398 -25.58 2.42 16.70
CA GLY A 398 -26.16 1.08 16.79
C GLY A 398 -27.58 1.01 16.26
N ARG A 399 -28.42 2.01 16.57
CA ARG A 399 -29.79 2.09 16.05
C ARG A 399 -29.79 2.28 14.52
N TRP A 400 -28.90 3.10 13.98
CA TRP A 400 -28.80 3.31 12.53
C TRP A 400 -28.38 2.02 11.83
N LEU A 401 -27.41 1.29 12.39
CA LEU A 401 -26.97 0.00 11.88
C LEU A 401 -28.10 -1.04 11.92
N GLU A 402 -28.84 -1.17 13.02
CA GLU A 402 -29.99 -2.08 13.11
C GLU A 402 -31.05 -1.79 12.04
N GLU A 403 -31.32 -0.50 11.79
CA GLU A 403 -32.34 -0.07 10.85
C GLU A 403 -31.91 -0.30 9.38
N TRP A 404 -30.65 -0.01 9.03
CA TRP A 404 -30.19 0.10 7.64
C TRP A 404 -29.18 -0.97 7.19
N ARG A 405 -28.36 -1.52 8.09
CA ARG A 405 -27.38 -2.56 7.76
C ARG A 405 -28.07 -3.92 7.67
N ARG A 406 -27.66 -4.74 6.71
CA ARG A 406 -28.11 -6.13 6.58
C ARG A 406 -26.90 -7.04 6.57
N GLU A 407 -27.00 -8.17 7.24
CA GLU A 407 -26.00 -9.23 7.17
C GLU A 407 -26.46 -10.26 6.12
N ALA A 408 -25.53 -10.76 5.31
CA ALA A 408 -25.80 -11.81 4.34
C ALA A 408 -24.73 -12.91 4.43
N SER A 409 -25.10 -14.14 4.04
CA SER A 409 -24.14 -15.23 3.96
C SER A 409 -23.34 -15.15 2.66
N THR A 410 -22.18 -15.80 2.65
CA THR A 410 -21.40 -16.01 1.42
C THR A 410 -22.02 -17.02 0.45
N GLY A 411 -23.19 -17.57 0.79
CA GLY A 411 -23.89 -18.59 0.03
C GLY A 411 -23.45 -20.02 0.38
N GLU A 412 -24.02 -20.98 -0.34
CA GLU A 412 -23.88 -22.41 -0.14
C GLU A 412 -23.08 -23.08 -1.28
N PRO A 413 -22.30 -24.13 -0.98
CA PRO A 413 -21.57 -24.93 -1.97
C PRO A 413 -22.45 -25.42 -3.13
N VAL A 414 -21.86 -25.48 -4.33
CA VAL A 414 -22.58 -25.94 -5.53
C VAL A 414 -22.68 -27.46 -5.57
N SER A 415 -23.75 -27.97 -6.17
CA SER A 415 -23.86 -29.40 -6.50
C SER A 415 -22.90 -29.77 -7.64
N PRO A 416 -22.43 -31.03 -7.71
CA PRO A 416 -21.66 -31.52 -8.83
C PRO A 416 -22.42 -31.28 -10.16
N PRO A 417 -21.79 -30.66 -11.17
CA PRO A 417 -22.45 -30.41 -12.45
C PRO A 417 -22.68 -31.72 -13.23
N GLU A 418 -23.80 -31.79 -13.96
CA GLU A 418 -24.07 -32.91 -14.89
C GLU A 418 -23.31 -32.75 -16.22
N GLU A 419 -22.92 -31.53 -16.56
CA GLU A 419 -22.26 -31.17 -17.81
C GLU A 419 -20.75 -31.47 -17.81
N GLU A 420 -20.19 -31.73 -19.00
CA GLU A 420 -18.75 -31.90 -19.16
C GLU A 420 -18.00 -30.57 -19.00
N LEU A 421 -17.15 -30.47 -17.98
CA LEU A 421 -16.37 -29.25 -17.70
C LEU A 421 -15.14 -29.05 -18.60
N GLY A 422 -14.71 -30.09 -19.33
CA GLY A 422 -13.47 -30.09 -20.12
C GLY A 422 -13.35 -28.95 -21.14
N PRO A 423 -14.38 -28.65 -21.96
CA PRO A 423 -14.35 -27.51 -22.88
C PRO A 423 -14.17 -26.16 -22.16
N ARG A 424 -14.89 -25.96 -21.04
CA ARG A 424 -14.76 -24.74 -20.21
C ARG A 424 -13.38 -24.64 -19.57
N HIS A 425 -12.82 -25.73 -19.07
CA HIS A 425 -11.43 -25.77 -18.59
C HIS A 425 -10.45 -25.29 -19.65
N VAL A 426 -10.59 -25.72 -20.90
CA VAL A 426 -9.71 -25.26 -22.00
C VAL A 426 -9.95 -23.78 -22.33
N LEU A 427 -11.21 -23.34 -22.40
CA LEU A 427 -11.57 -21.95 -22.70
C LEU A 427 -10.94 -20.97 -21.70
N PHE A 428 -10.99 -21.30 -20.41
CA PHE A 428 -10.44 -20.49 -19.32
C PHE A 428 -8.98 -20.81 -18.96
N GLY A 429 -8.31 -21.63 -19.76
CA GLY A 429 -6.88 -21.91 -19.63
C GLY A 429 -6.48 -22.74 -18.40
N TYR A 430 -7.36 -23.60 -17.89
CA TYR A 430 -7.01 -24.56 -16.84
C TYR A 430 -6.08 -25.63 -17.39
N THR A 431 -5.07 -25.94 -16.61
CA THR A 431 -4.14 -27.03 -16.92
C THR A 431 -4.36 -28.22 -16.00
N ARG A 432 -3.95 -29.40 -16.47
CA ARG A 432 -3.94 -30.61 -15.63
C ARG A 432 -3.05 -30.46 -14.40
N GLU A 433 -1.98 -29.67 -14.54
CA GLU A 433 -1.00 -29.44 -13.49
C GLU A 433 -1.58 -28.58 -12.37
N GLU A 434 -2.18 -27.43 -12.69
CA GLU A 434 -2.87 -26.56 -11.71
C GLU A 434 -3.96 -27.34 -10.96
N LEU A 435 -4.78 -28.14 -11.68
CA LEU A 435 -5.79 -28.97 -11.03
C LEU A 435 -5.19 -29.95 -10.02
N THR A 436 -4.00 -30.47 -10.29
CA THR A 436 -3.33 -31.49 -9.46
C THR A 436 -2.54 -30.88 -8.31
N VAL A 437 -1.84 -29.78 -8.56
CA VAL A 437 -0.89 -29.16 -7.64
C VAL A 437 -1.53 -28.08 -6.79
N ILE A 438 -2.55 -27.38 -7.31
CA ILE A 438 -3.17 -26.22 -6.66
C ILE A 438 -4.58 -26.53 -6.17
N VAL A 439 -5.50 -26.88 -7.08
CA VAL A 439 -6.93 -26.98 -6.77
C VAL A 439 -7.22 -28.16 -5.84
N ARG A 440 -6.71 -29.36 -6.17
CA ARG A 440 -6.94 -30.56 -5.35
C ARG A 440 -6.38 -30.43 -3.93
N PRO A 441 -5.10 -30.03 -3.70
CA PRO A 441 -4.58 -29.91 -2.34
C PRO A 441 -5.32 -28.86 -1.52
N SER A 442 -5.69 -27.73 -2.13
CA SER A 442 -6.48 -26.68 -1.47
C SER A 442 -7.83 -27.21 -0.99
N ALA A 443 -8.54 -27.95 -1.84
CA ALA A 443 -9.82 -28.57 -1.50
C ALA A 443 -9.67 -29.77 -0.55
N ALA A 444 -8.52 -30.45 -0.55
CA ALA A 444 -8.24 -31.57 0.35
C ALA A 444 -7.93 -31.11 1.77
N HIS A 445 -7.16 -30.03 1.94
CA HIS A 445 -6.56 -29.67 3.23
C HIS A 445 -7.02 -28.35 3.83
N GLY A 446 -7.69 -27.48 3.07
CA GLY A 446 -8.09 -26.16 3.56
C GLY A 446 -6.98 -25.11 3.56
N HIS A 447 -5.83 -25.42 2.97
CA HIS A 447 -4.66 -24.54 2.91
C HIS A 447 -3.99 -24.59 1.54
N GLU A 448 -3.31 -23.50 1.19
CA GLU A 448 -2.50 -23.41 -0.02
C GLU A 448 -1.42 -24.52 -0.03
N PRO A 449 -1.15 -25.17 -1.18
CA PRO A 449 -0.10 -26.18 -1.27
C PRO A 449 1.28 -25.62 -0.95
N THR A 450 2.05 -26.36 -0.15
CA THR A 450 3.47 -26.07 0.09
C THR A 450 4.33 -26.75 -0.99
N SER A 451 5.27 -25.99 -1.55
CA SER A 451 6.32 -26.49 -2.46
C SER A 451 7.72 -26.11 -1.96
N SER A 452 8.76 -26.52 -2.69
CA SER A 452 10.16 -26.19 -2.42
C SER A 452 10.92 -25.92 -3.72
N MET A 453 12.18 -25.48 -3.60
CA MET A 453 13.02 -24.93 -4.68
C MET A 453 12.55 -23.54 -5.15
N GLY A 454 13.37 -22.89 -6.00
CA GLY A 454 13.02 -21.60 -6.61
C GLY A 454 12.12 -21.78 -7.82
N ASP A 455 11.46 -20.70 -8.24
CA ASP A 455 10.85 -20.60 -9.58
C ASP A 455 11.99 -20.48 -10.60
N ASP A 456 12.21 -21.54 -11.35
CA ASP A 456 13.23 -21.61 -12.40
C ASP A 456 12.61 -21.63 -13.81
N THR A 457 11.32 -21.31 -13.92
CA THR A 457 10.66 -21.12 -15.21
C THR A 457 11.04 -19.78 -15.84
N ALA A 458 10.95 -19.67 -17.16
CA ALA A 458 11.19 -18.39 -17.83
C ALA A 458 10.18 -17.32 -17.39
N LEU A 459 10.58 -16.05 -17.45
CA LEU A 459 9.64 -14.93 -17.29
C LEU A 459 8.49 -15.06 -18.30
N PRO A 460 7.24 -14.69 -17.95
CA PRO A 460 6.08 -14.96 -18.82
C PRO A 460 6.24 -14.56 -20.30
N PRO A 461 6.79 -13.38 -20.66
CA PRO A 461 7.03 -13.03 -22.08
C PRO A 461 8.09 -13.88 -22.77
N LEU A 462 9.00 -14.49 -22.01
CA LEU A 462 10.11 -15.33 -22.48
C LEU A 462 9.78 -16.82 -22.46
N ALA A 463 8.65 -17.21 -21.88
CA ALA A 463 8.21 -18.60 -21.74
C ALA A 463 7.89 -19.29 -23.07
N GLY A 464 7.76 -18.53 -24.16
CA GLY A 464 7.36 -19.03 -25.48
C GLY A 464 5.93 -19.58 -25.53
N ARG A 465 5.12 -19.32 -24.49
CA ARG A 465 3.74 -19.78 -24.37
C ARG A 465 2.88 -18.78 -23.59
N ALA A 466 1.59 -18.76 -23.91
CA ALA A 466 0.61 -17.94 -23.21
C ALA A 466 0.48 -18.36 -21.74
N ARG A 467 0.58 -17.39 -20.83
CA ARG A 467 0.25 -17.54 -19.41
C ARG A 467 -0.98 -16.69 -19.07
N PRO A 468 -1.79 -17.07 -18.04
CA PRO A 468 -2.88 -16.22 -17.57
C PRO A 468 -2.38 -14.82 -17.22
N LEU A 469 -3.19 -13.78 -17.45
CA LEU A 469 -2.81 -12.38 -17.22
C LEU A 469 -2.31 -12.14 -15.78
N PHE A 470 -2.83 -12.89 -14.81
CA PHE A 470 -2.36 -12.89 -13.42
C PHE A 470 -0.85 -13.13 -13.28
N SER A 471 -0.25 -13.96 -14.14
CA SER A 471 1.18 -14.32 -14.06
C SER A 471 2.14 -13.13 -14.29
N TYR A 472 1.65 -12.05 -14.90
CA TYR A 472 2.41 -10.85 -15.17
C TYR A 472 2.47 -9.89 -13.98
N PHE A 473 1.72 -10.15 -12.91
CA PHE A 473 1.70 -9.33 -11.71
C PHE A 473 2.45 -10.01 -10.57
N ARG A 474 3.50 -9.37 -10.06
CA ARG A 474 4.25 -9.85 -8.89
C ARG A 474 3.76 -9.14 -7.64
N GLN A 475 3.44 -9.91 -6.60
CA GLN A 475 3.04 -9.36 -5.31
C GLN A 475 4.18 -8.52 -4.72
N ARG A 476 3.91 -7.26 -4.42
CA ARG A 476 4.83 -6.44 -3.63
C ARG A 476 4.84 -6.96 -2.19
N PHE A 477 5.96 -6.77 -1.50
CA PHE A 477 6.11 -7.11 -0.08
C PHE A 477 6.95 -6.05 0.62
N ALA A 478 6.76 -5.94 1.93
CA ALA A 478 7.46 -5.00 2.76
C ALA A 478 8.84 -5.54 3.16
N GLN A 479 9.86 -4.70 3.07
CA GLN A 479 11.20 -5.04 3.52
C GLN A 479 11.86 -3.79 4.13
N VAL A 480 12.23 -3.88 5.41
CA VAL A 480 12.82 -2.80 6.23
C VAL A 480 11.85 -1.64 6.55
N THR A 481 11.07 -1.18 5.58
CA THR A 481 10.26 0.05 5.64
C THR A 481 9.11 -0.03 6.64
N ASN A 482 8.32 -1.07 6.48
CA ASN A 482 7.26 -1.50 7.37
C ASN A 482 7.40 -3.02 7.63
N PRO A 483 6.94 -3.51 8.78
CA PRO A 483 6.94 -4.93 9.06
C PRO A 483 5.76 -5.61 8.34
N ALA A 484 6.01 -6.82 7.86
CA ALA A 484 4.93 -7.75 7.54
C ALA A 484 4.21 -8.18 8.83
N ILE A 485 2.94 -8.55 8.71
CA ILE A 485 2.11 -9.06 9.82
C ILE A 485 2.11 -10.59 9.81
N ASP A 486 2.05 -11.20 10.98
CA ASP A 486 1.86 -12.65 11.11
C ASP A 486 0.36 -12.98 11.02
N HIS A 487 -0.12 -13.30 9.82
CA HIS A 487 -1.54 -13.61 9.58
C HIS A 487 -2.08 -14.81 10.36
N ILE A 488 -1.20 -15.63 10.97
CA ILE A 488 -1.59 -16.78 11.79
C ILE A 488 -1.69 -16.35 13.26
N ARG A 489 -0.63 -15.71 13.80
CA ARG A 489 -0.54 -15.37 15.23
C ARG A 489 -1.26 -14.07 15.60
N GLU A 490 -1.33 -13.15 14.66
CA GLU A 490 -1.91 -11.81 14.81
C GLU A 490 -3.23 -11.70 14.02
N ARG A 491 -3.88 -12.85 13.73
CA ARG A 491 -5.13 -12.93 12.97
C ARG A 491 -6.23 -12.02 13.49
N PHE A 492 -6.28 -11.78 14.80
CA PHE A 492 -7.26 -10.92 15.47
C PHE A 492 -7.18 -9.45 15.02
N ALA A 493 -6.01 -9.00 14.53
CA ALA A 493 -5.81 -7.66 14.01
C ALA A 493 -6.14 -7.54 12.51
N MET A 494 -6.62 -8.63 11.87
CA MET A 494 -6.93 -8.68 10.45
C MET A 494 -8.42 -8.96 10.20
N SER A 495 -8.97 -8.43 9.10
CA SER A 495 -10.37 -8.60 8.72
C SER A 495 -10.53 -8.96 7.25
N LEU A 496 -11.42 -9.91 6.96
CA LEU A 496 -11.94 -10.20 5.63
C LEU A 496 -13.41 -9.74 5.47
N ALA A 497 -14.01 -9.19 6.54
CA ALA A 497 -15.38 -8.72 6.51
C ALA A 497 -15.54 -7.70 5.39
N THR A 498 -16.51 -7.95 4.51
CA THR A 498 -16.68 -7.20 3.27
C THR A 498 -18.01 -6.49 3.32
N LEU A 499 -17.99 -5.19 3.05
CA LEU A 499 -19.20 -4.38 2.99
C LEU A 499 -19.56 -4.05 1.53
N LEU A 500 -20.75 -4.46 1.13
CA LEU A 500 -21.33 -4.18 -0.18
C LEU A 500 -22.34 -3.04 -0.09
N GLY A 501 -22.35 -2.16 -1.09
CA GLY A 501 -23.27 -1.04 -1.21
C GLY A 501 -22.59 0.26 -1.59
N ALA A 502 -23.40 1.28 -1.84
CA ALA A 502 -22.90 2.65 -1.98
C ALA A 502 -22.32 3.13 -0.65
N ARG A 503 -21.21 3.86 -0.73
CA ARG A 503 -20.58 4.52 0.42
C ARG A 503 -21.21 5.90 0.61
N GLY A 504 -21.61 6.20 1.85
CA GLY A 504 -22.20 7.49 2.22
C GLY A 504 -21.24 8.66 2.00
N PRO A 505 -21.75 9.92 1.96
CA PRO A 505 -20.91 11.11 1.86
C PRO A 505 -19.95 11.22 3.05
N LEU A 506 -18.66 11.42 2.78
CA LEU A 506 -17.62 11.38 3.82
C LEU A 506 -17.76 12.48 4.90
N LEU A 507 -18.33 13.64 4.55
CA LEU A 507 -18.41 14.83 5.41
C LEU A 507 -19.73 14.97 6.17
N VAL A 508 -20.72 14.11 5.90
CA VAL A 508 -22.05 14.19 6.50
C VAL A 508 -22.31 12.87 7.23
N GLU A 509 -23.15 12.93 8.26
CA GLU A 509 -23.67 11.75 8.94
C GLU A 509 -25.18 11.78 8.90
N ALA A 510 -25.75 10.76 8.27
CA ALA A 510 -27.17 10.49 8.27
C ALA A 510 -27.43 9.02 8.61
N PRO A 511 -28.61 8.69 9.18
CA PRO A 511 -28.99 7.29 9.45
C PRO A 511 -28.85 6.39 8.23
N GLU A 512 -29.23 6.90 7.05
CA GLU A 512 -29.20 6.20 5.77
C GLU A 512 -27.78 5.77 5.35
N ASP A 513 -26.74 6.45 5.83
CA ASP A 513 -25.34 6.12 5.52
C ASP A 513 -24.89 4.79 6.18
N ALA A 514 -25.68 4.26 7.11
CA ALA A 514 -25.50 2.92 7.67
C ALA A 514 -25.98 1.80 6.71
N ALA A 515 -26.57 2.14 5.55
CA ALA A 515 -27.08 1.16 4.60
C ALA A 515 -25.97 0.35 3.93
N GLY A 516 -26.25 -0.93 3.70
CA GLY A 516 -25.37 -1.85 2.97
C GLY A 516 -25.49 -3.28 3.46
N ILE A 517 -24.80 -4.20 2.79
CA ILE A 517 -24.80 -5.63 3.06
C ILE A 517 -23.42 -6.03 3.57
N GLU A 518 -23.37 -6.56 4.78
CA GLU A 518 -22.14 -7.06 5.39
C GLU A 518 -22.02 -8.57 5.18
N LEU A 519 -20.88 -8.99 4.66
CA LEU A 519 -20.48 -10.38 4.45
C LEU A 519 -19.33 -10.72 5.40
N GLU A 520 -19.26 -11.98 5.84
CA GLU A 520 -18.13 -12.49 6.62
C GLU A 520 -16.79 -12.46 5.85
N SER A 521 -16.85 -12.49 4.51
CA SER A 521 -15.71 -12.60 3.61
C SER A 521 -16.04 -12.14 2.19
N PHE A 522 -15.00 -11.86 1.40
CA PHE A 522 -15.09 -11.54 -0.03
C PHE A 522 -15.41 -12.76 -0.91
N PHE A 523 -15.27 -13.98 -0.40
CA PHE A 523 -15.48 -15.20 -1.18
C PHE A 523 -16.98 -15.50 -1.31
N LEU A 524 -17.48 -15.62 -2.53
CA LEU A 524 -18.89 -15.91 -2.79
C LEU A 524 -19.10 -17.28 -3.45
N PHE A 525 -20.16 -17.95 -3.04
CA PHE A 525 -20.78 -19.02 -3.81
C PHE A 525 -21.86 -18.44 -4.75
N PRO A 526 -22.19 -19.10 -5.87
CA PRO A 526 -23.21 -18.60 -6.80
C PRO A 526 -24.56 -18.30 -6.14
N SER A 527 -24.97 -19.10 -5.16
CA SER A 527 -26.24 -18.93 -4.43
C SER A 527 -26.31 -17.66 -3.57
N ALA A 528 -25.18 -17.00 -3.27
CA ALA A 528 -25.19 -15.67 -2.68
C ALA A 528 -25.51 -14.59 -3.72
N LEU A 529 -25.00 -14.73 -4.95
CA LEU A 529 -25.28 -13.78 -6.03
C LEU A 529 -26.77 -13.73 -6.37
N ASP A 530 -27.46 -14.88 -6.30
CA ASP A 530 -28.92 -14.98 -6.51
C ASP A 530 -29.74 -14.16 -5.50
N GLN A 531 -29.17 -13.86 -4.34
CA GLN A 531 -29.82 -13.09 -3.27
C GLN A 531 -29.53 -11.58 -3.38
N LEU A 532 -28.59 -11.19 -4.25
CA LEU A 532 -28.17 -9.81 -4.43
C LEU A 532 -28.86 -9.18 -5.65
N ALA A 533 -29.23 -7.91 -5.54
CA ALA A 533 -29.80 -7.16 -6.66
C ALA A 533 -28.70 -6.64 -7.59
N VAL A 534 -28.12 -7.54 -8.38
CA VAL A 534 -26.98 -7.25 -9.26
C VAL A 534 -27.39 -6.86 -10.68
N VAL A 535 -26.61 -5.99 -11.30
CA VAL A 535 -26.62 -5.78 -12.75
C VAL A 535 -25.39 -6.42 -13.36
N ARG A 536 -25.61 -7.34 -14.30
CA ARG A 536 -24.54 -8.08 -14.95
C ARG A 536 -23.89 -7.25 -16.05
N ILE A 537 -22.57 -7.21 -16.02
CA ILE A 537 -21.70 -6.62 -17.03
C ILE A 537 -21.00 -7.78 -17.75
N ASP A 538 -21.39 -8.05 -19.00
CA ASP A 538 -20.92 -9.20 -19.79
C ASP A 538 -19.46 -9.04 -20.22
N ALA A 539 -18.58 -9.81 -19.59
CA ALA A 539 -17.14 -9.92 -19.84
C ALA A 539 -16.80 -10.97 -20.92
N SER A 540 -17.65 -11.11 -21.95
CA SER A 540 -17.31 -11.76 -23.22
C SER A 540 -17.21 -10.74 -24.34
N PHE A 541 -16.54 -11.09 -25.45
CA PHE A 541 -16.43 -10.22 -26.62
C PHE A 541 -16.61 -10.96 -27.93
N ASP A 542 -17.04 -10.24 -28.96
CA ASP A 542 -17.01 -10.74 -30.33
C ASP A 542 -15.58 -10.56 -30.88
N PRO A 543 -14.91 -11.59 -31.42
CA PRO A 543 -13.60 -11.43 -32.03
C PRO A 543 -13.56 -10.37 -33.16
N ALA A 544 -14.70 -10.03 -33.77
CA ALA A 544 -14.79 -8.94 -34.74
C ALA A 544 -14.86 -7.54 -34.09
N GLU A 545 -15.26 -7.43 -32.82
CA GLU A 545 -15.18 -6.20 -31.99
C GLU A 545 -13.73 -5.93 -31.59
N GLY A 546 -12.99 -6.98 -31.23
CA GLY A 546 -11.64 -6.87 -30.69
C GLY A 546 -11.63 -6.58 -29.18
N LEU A 547 -10.52 -6.90 -28.52
CA LEU A 547 -10.40 -6.86 -27.06
C LEU A 547 -10.40 -5.42 -26.51
N ALA A 548 -9.80 -4.49 -27.25
CA ALA A 548 -9.74 -3.08 -26.86
C ALA A 548 -11.14 -2.42 -26.80
N ASP A 549 -11.95 -2.61 -27.85
CA ASP A 549 -13.31 -2.06 -27.91
C ASP A 549 -14.24 -2.77 -26.91
N ALA A 550 -14.02 -4.07 -26.66
CA ALA A 550 -14.73 -4.77 -25.59
C ALA A 550 -14.44 -4.17 -24.20
N CYS A 551 -13.20 -3.79 -23.91
CA CYS A 551 -12.85 -3.09 -22.67
C CYS A 551 -13.56 -1.73 -22.56
N ALA A 552 -13.61 -0.97 -23.65
CA ALA A 552 -14.34 0.30 -23.68
C ALA A 552 -15.86 0.10 -23.46
N ARG A 553 -16.45 -0.93 -24.07
CA ARG A 553 -17.85 -1.30 -23.87
C ARG A 553 -18.14 -1.66 -22.41
N LEU A 554 -17.28 -2.46 -21.78
CA LEU A 554 -17.41 -2.85 -20.36
C LEU A 554 -17.43 -1.62 -19.45
N ALA A 555 -16.46 -0.72 -19.63
CA ALA A 555 -16.38 0.54 -18.89
C ALA A 555 -17.65 1.39 -19.04
N GLN A 556 -18.15 1.52 -20.27
CA GLN A 556 -19.30 2.35 -20.58
C GLN A 556 -20.63 1.73 -20.10
N ALA A 557 -20.77 0.41 -20.17
CA ALA A 557 -21.91 -0.31 -19.62
C ALA A 557 -21.97 -0.17 -18.08
N ALA A 558 -20.83 -0.30 -17.40
CA ALA A 558 -20.73 -0.10 -15.96
C ALA A 558 -21.10 1.34 -15.57
N GLU A 559 -20.56 2.35 -16.24
CA GLU A 559 -20.92 3.75 -15.99
C GLU A 559 -22.43 3.99 -16.17
N THR A 560 -23.00 3.46 -17.26
CA THR A 560 -24.43 3.60 -17.55
C THR A 560 -25.27 3.00 -16.42
N ALA A 561 -24.95 1.77 -16.00
CA ALA A 561 -25.66 1.10 -14.92
C ALA A 561 -25.63 1.91 -13.61
N VAL A 562 -24.48 2.46 -13.22
CA VAL A 562 -24.38 3.28 -12.00
C VAL A 562 -25.20 4.56 -12.13
N ARG A 563 -25.17 5.22 -13.29
CA ARG A 563 -25.97 6.42 -13.54
C ARG A 563 -27.48 6.16 -13.56
N GLU A 564 -27.89 4.95 -13.90
CA GLU A 564 -29.29 4.48 -13.81
C GLU A 564 -29.71 4.08 -12.39
N GLY A 565 -28.80 4.14 -11.42
CA GLY A 565 -29.06 3.90 -10.00
C GLY A 565 -28.77 2.46 -9.54
N HIS A 566 -28.05 1.67 -10.33
CA HIS A 566 -27.64 0.32 -9.94
C HIS A 566 -26.38 0.36 -9.07
N GLY A 567 -26.52 -0.01 -7.80
CA GLY A 567 -25.44 0.01 -6.80
C GLY A 567 -24.61 -1.27 -6.69
N MET A 568 -24.94 -2.34 -7.44
CA MET A 568 -24.18 -3.59 -7.44
C MET A 568 -23.97 -4.05 -8.88
N LEU A 569 -22.71 -4.03 -9.32
CA LEU A 569 -22.30 -4.47 -10.64
C LEU A 569 -21.64 -5.85 -10.53
N LEU A 570 -22.05 -6.78 -11.36
CA LEU A 570 -21.46 -8.11 -11.47
C LEU A 570 -20.72 -8.23 -12.80
N VAL A 571 -19.40 -8.09 -12.78
CA VAL A 571 -18.56 -8.40 -13.96
C VAL A 571 -18.50 -9.92 -14.08
N SER A 572 -19.07 -10.44 -15.17
CA SER A 572 -19.25 -11.89 -15.33
C SER A 572 -18.92 -12.38 -16.72
N ASP A 573 -18.16 -13.47 -16.78
CA ASP A 573 -17.86 -14.23 -18.00
C ASP A 573 -18.80 -15.43 -18.20
N ALA A 574 -19.94 -15.47 -17.51
CA ALA A 574 -20.86 -16.61 -17.54
C ALA A 574 -21.41 -16.94 -18.94
N ASP A 575 -21.51 -15.93 -19.82
CA ASP A 575 -21.97 -16.07 -21.21
C ASP A 575 -20.82 -16.33 -22.21
N ALA A 576 -19.58 -16.45 -21.72
CA ALA A 576 -18.44 -16.71 -22.60
C ALA A 576 -18.55 -18.10 -23.24
N SER A 577 -18.24 -18.14 -24.53
CA SER A 577 -18.24 -19.35 -25.35
C SER A 577 -17.06 -19.32 -26.32
N PRO A 578 -16.80 -20.41 -27.06
CA PRO A 578 -15.79 -20.36 -28.12
C PRO A 578 -16.08 -19.31 -29.22
N GLU A 579 -17.35 -18.95 -29.44
CA GLU A 579 -17.76 -17.91 -30.38
C GLU A 579 -17.67 -16.50 -29.79
N ARG A 580 -17.86 -16.38 -28.47
CA ARG A 580 -17.70 -15.14 -27.71
C ARG A 580 -16.72 -15.37 -26.56
N PRO A 581 -15.40 -15.38 -26.83
CA PRO A 581 -14.42 -15.67 -25.81
C PRO A 581 -14.48 -14.68 -24.63
N PRO A 582 -13.99 -15.10 -23.44
CA PRO A 582 -13.97 -14.24 -22.28
C PRO A 582 -12.93 -13.13 -22.45
N VAL A 583 -13.28 -11.89 -22.08
CA VAL A 583 -12.28 -10.88 -21.74
C VAL A 583 -11.56 -11.39 -20.48
N PRO A 584 -10.20 -11.42 -20.42
CA PRO A 584 -9.49 -11.83 -19.22
C PRO A 584 -10.04 -11.10 -18.00
N ILE A 585 -10.49 -11.85 -16.98
CA ILE A 585 -11.38 -11.26 -15.97
C ILE A 585 -10.69 -10.16 -15.15
N LEU A 586 -9.37 -10.27 -14.97
CA LEU A 586 -8.55 -9.25 -14.33
C LEU A 586 -8.55 -7.93 -15.12
N LEU A 587 -8.45 -8.01 -16.45
CA LEU A 587 -8.51 -6.85 -17.34
C LEU A 587 -9.89 -6.19 -17.27
N ALA A 588 -10.96 -6.99 -17.39
CA ALA A 588 -12.34 -6.51 -17.30
C ALA A 588 -12.61 -5.79 -15.96
N THR A 589 -12.18 -6.40 -14.85
CA THR A 589 -12.34 -5.86 -13.49
C THR A 589 -11.61 -4.52 -13.34
N SER A 590 -10.34 -4.47 -13.76
CA SER A 590 -9.51 -3.28 -13.58
C SER A 590 -10.00 -2.11 -14.45
N VAL A 591 -10.35 -2.36 -15.71
CA VAL A 591 -10.91 -1.34 -16.62
C VAL A 591 -12.20 -0.75 -16.04
N VAL A 592 -13.13 -1.58 -15.57
CA VAL A 592 -14.37 -1.11 -14.95
C VAL A 592 -14.09 -0.30 -13.68
N HIS A 593 -13.22 -0.81 -12.79
CA HIS A 593 -12.87 -0.12 -11.56
C HIS A 593 -12.28 1.27 -11.82
N HIS A 594 -11.23 1.36 -12.65
CA HIS A 594 -10.54 2.62 -12.90
C HIS A 594 -11.38 3.62 -13.70
N HIS A 595 -12.23 3.14 -14.61
CA HIS A 595 -13.19 4.00 -15.30
C HIS A 595 -14.18 4.64 -14.32
N LEU A 596 -14.75 3.86 -13.41
CA LEU A 596 -15.67 4.37 -12.40
C LEU A 596 -14.97 5.30 -11.39
N VAL A 597 -13.70 5.06 -11.05
CA VAL A 597 -12.90 5.97 -10.21
C VAL A 597 -12.72 7.31 -10.93
N LYS A 598 -12.30 7.28 -12.20
CA LYS A 598 -12.09 8.48 -13.02
C LYS A 598 -13.39 9.27 -13.23
N ALA A 599 -14.53 8.57 -13.36
CA ALA A 599 -15.85 9.18 -13.49
C ALA A 599 -16.43 9.71 -12.16
N GLY A 600 -15.79 9.45 -11.02
CA GLY A 600 -16.30 9.81 -9.68
C GLY A 600 -17.53 9.00 -9.26
N LEU A 601 -17.70 7.79 -9.82
CA LEU A 601 -18.86 6.93 -9.61
C LEU A 601 -18.56 5.69 -8.75
N ARG A 602 -17.28 5.34 -8.53
CA ARG A 602 -16.91 4.08 -7.86
C ARG A 602 -17.42 3.96 -6.42
N THR A 603 -17.64 5.06 -5.70
CA THR A 603 -18.24 5.01 -4.35
C THR A 603 -19.74 4.72 -4.36
N LEU A 604 -20.41 4.81 -5.50
CA LEU A 604 -21.85 4.57 -5.62
C LEU A 604 -22.19 3.12 -5.98
N ALA A 605 -21.17 2.29 -6.24
CA ALA A 605 -21.38 0.93 -6.72
C ALA A 605 -20.35 -0.05 -6.16
N THR A 606 -20.82 -1.22 -5.76
CA THR A 606 -20.00 -2.40 -5.50
C THR A 606 -19.64 -3.09 -6.81
N LEU A 607 -18.40 -3.58 -6.88
CA LEU A 607 -17.91 -4.40 -7.98
C LEU A 607 -17.74 -5.85 -7.53
N LEU A 608 -18.64 -6.72 -7.98
CA LEU A 608 -18.60 -8.15 -7.78
C LEU A 608 -18.02 -8.81 -9.04
N VAL A 609 -17.29 -9.91 -8.85
CA VAL A 609 -16.75 -10.71 -9.96
C VAL A 609 -17.30 -12.13 -9.87
N GLU A 610 -17.95 -12.60 -10.93
CA GLU A 610 -18.24 -14.02 -11.13
C GLU A 610 -17.44 -14.49 -12.33
N SER A 611 -16.57 -15.48 -12.14
CA SER A 611 -15.71 -15.90 -13.23
C SER A 611 -15.31 -17.35 -13.17
N ASP A 612 -15.13 -17.91 -14.36
CA ASP A 612 -14.57 -19.23 -14.55
C ASP A 612 -13.03 -19.23 -14.57
N GLU A 613 -12.34 -18.09 -14.62
CA GLU A 613 -10.88 -18.02 -14.69
C GLU A 613 -10.15 -18.20 -13.33
N PRO A 614 -10.59 -17.59 -12.20
CA PRO A 614 -9.90 -17.65 -10.91
C PRO A 614 -9.93 -19.04 -10.27
N ARG A 615 -8.77 -19.51 -9.80
CA ARG A 615 -8.61 -20.86 -9.23
C ARG A 615 -7.53 -21.00 -8.16
N GLU A 616 -6.88 -19.91 -7.81
CA GLU A 616 -5.82 -19.87 -6.81
C GLU A 616 -5.79 -18.54 -6.07
N VAL A 617 -5.03 -18.51 -4.97
CA VAL A 617 -4.91 -17.35 -4.08
C VAL A 617 -4.47 -16.10 -4.84
N HIS A 618 -3.47 -16.23 -5.71
CA HIS A 618 -2.91 -15.08 -6.44
C HIS A 618 -3.93 -14.45 -7.40
N HIS A 619 -4.76 -15.26 -8.07
CA HIS A 619 -5.80 -14.75 -8.97
C HIS A 619 -6.82 -13.90 -8.21
N VAL A 620 -7.29 -14.39 -7.07
CA VAL A 620 -8.28 -13.70 -6.24
C VAL A 620 -7.66 -12.45 -5.60
N ALA A 621 -6.42 -12.53 -5.13
CA ALA A 621 -5.68 -11.39 -4.59
C ALA A 621 -5.48 -10.27 -5.65
N CYS A 622 -5.25 -10.61 -6.92
CA CYS A 622 -5.20 -9.62 -8.00
C CYS A 622 -6.57 -8.96 -8.19
N LEU A 623 -7.65 -9.75 -8.31
CA LEU A 623 -8.99 -9.21 -8.51
C LEU A 623 -9.39 -8.20 -7.42
N LEU A 624 -9.14 -8.55 -6.15
CA LEU A 624 -9.37 -7.65 -5.02
C LEU A 624 -8.49 -6.39 -5.13
N GLY A 625 -7.18 -6.57 -5.36
CA GLY A 625 -6.24 -5.46 -5.48
C GLY A 625 -6.51 -4.50 -6.65
N PHE A 626 -7.21 -4.96 -7.69
CA PHE A 626 -7.64 -4.16 -8.83
C PHE A 626 -9.13 -3.75 -8.80
N GLY A 627 -9.79 -3.93 -7.65
CA GLY A 627 -11.02 -3.22 -7.32
C GLY A 627 -12.29 -4.06 -7.17
N ALA A 628 -12.21 -5.38 -7.28
CA ALA A 628 -13.31 -6.27 -6.87
C ALA A 628 -13.49 -6.21 -5.34
N GLU A 629 -14.74 -6.19 -4.88
CA GLU A 629 -15.07 -6.28 -3.45
C GLU A 629 -15.37 -7.73 -3.06
N ALA A 630 -15.90 -8.54 -3.97
CA ALA A 630 -16.15 -9.95 -3.75
C ALA A 630 -15.98 -10.78 -5.04
N VAL A 631 -15.61 -12.05 -4.90
CA VAL A 631 -15.26 -12.94 -6.02
C VAL A 631 -15.94 -14.30 -5.87
N CYS A 632 -16.60 -14.75 -6.95
CA CYS A 632 -17.22 -16.06 -7.12
C CYS A 632 -16.48 -16.88 -8.19
N PRO A 633 -15.56 -17.79 -7.81
CA PRO A 633 -14.80 -18.62 -8.75
C PRO A 633 -15.60 -19.85 -9.21
N ARG A 634 -16.60 -19.63 -10.07
CA ARG A 634 -17.65 -20.60 -10.44
C ARG A 634 -17.11 -21.93 -10.96
N LEU A 635 -16.22 -21.91 -11.97
CA LEU A 635 -15.67 -23.14 -12.54
C LEU A 635 -14.77 -23.90 -11.55
N ALA A 636 -14.01 -23.20 -10.70
CA ALA A 636 -13.22 -23.86 -9.66
C ALA A 636 -14.12 -24.64 -8.68
N LEU A 637 -15.20 -24.02 -8.21
CA LEU A 637 -16.20 -24.65 -7.33
C LEU A 637 -16.85 -25.88 -7.97
N GLN A 638 -17.32 -25.74 -9.22
CA GLN A 638 -17.90 -26.85 -10.00
C GLN A 638 -16.90 -28.00 -10.23
N THR A 639 -15.63 -27.65 -10.48
CA THR A 639 -14.56 -28.63 -10.67
C THR A 639 -14.27 -29.41 -9.40
N ILE A 640 -14.22 -28.72 -8.25
CA ILE A 640 -14.01 -29.35 -6.95
C ILE A 640 -15.18 -30.28 -6.62
N ALA A 641 -16.41 -29.84 -6.83
CA ALA A 641 -17.60 -30.67 -6.60
C ALA A 641 -17.56 -31.97 -7.43
N ALA A 642 -17.25 -31.87 -8.73
CA ALA A 642 -17.11 -33.03 -9.62
C ALA A 642 -15.94 -33.96 -9.23
N LEU A 643 -14.81 -33.40 -8.80
CA LEU A 643 -13.66 -34.19 -8.34
C LEU A 643 -13.94 -34.91 -7.02
N ALA A 644 -14.66 -34.28 -6.09
CA ALA A 644 -15.02 -34.87 -4.81
C ALA A 644 -16.02 -36.02 -4.99
N GLU A 645 -17.05 -35.84 -5.82
CA GLU A 645 -18.03 -36.88 -6.15
C GLU A 645 -17.36 -38.13 -6.74
N GLY A 646 -16.31 -37.93 -7.54
CA GLY A 646 -15.52 -39.03 -8.13
C GLY A 646 -14.43 -39.61 -7.24
N ASP A 647 -14.28 -39.20 -5.98
CA ASP A 647 -13.19 -39.56 -5.06
C ASP A 647 -11.78 -39.24 -5.64
N ARG A 648 -11.64 -38.07 -6.28
CA ARG A 648 -10.42 -37.62 -6.98
C ARG A 648 -9.72 -36.43 -6.33
N ILE A 649 -10.23 -35.93 -5.21
CA ILE A 649 -9.60 -34.86 -4.41
C ILE A 649 -8.35 -35.38 -3.69
N GLY A 650 -8.42 -36.60 -3.12
CA GLY A 650 -7.38 -37.14 -2.25
C GLY A 650 -7.64 -36.83 -0.77
N GLY A 651 -6.66 -37.08 0.09
CA GLY A 651 -6.79 -36.85 1.53
C GLY A 651 -7.77 -37.83 2.21
N ASP A 652 -8.66 -37.29 3.02
CA ASP A 652 -9.69 -37.99 3.79
C ASP A 652 -11.01 -38.20 3.03
N ARG A 653 -11.04 -37.89 1.72
CA ARG A 653 -12.21 -38.03 0.83
C ARG A 653 -13.40 -37.16 1.27
N PRO A 654 -13.21 -35.83 1.34
CA PRO A 654 -14.27 -34.92 1.75
C PRO A 654 -15.46 -35.00 0.78
N SER A 655 -16.67 -34.77 1.28
CA SER A 655 -17.85 -34.58 0.44
C SER A 655 -17.69 -33.36 -0.48
N PRO A 656 -18.47 -33.25 -1.58
CA PRO A 656 -18.44 -32.08 -2.47
C PRO A 656 -18.59 -30.74 -1.74
N ALA A 657 -19.43 -30.68 -0.71
CA ALA A 657 -19.63 -29.46 0.09
C ALA A 657 -18.40 -29.15 0.97
N GLU A 658 -17.89 -30.15 1.70
CA GLU A 658 -16.71 -29.98 2.56
C GLU A 658 -15.46 -29.57 1.76
N ALA A 659 -15.26 -30.17 0.58
CA ALA A 659 -14.14 -29.86 -0.30
C ALA A 659 -14.16 -28.41 -0.80
N GLN A 660 -15.35 -27.89 -1.12
CA GLN A 660 -15.51 -26.49 -1.52
C GLN A 660 -15.31 -25.52 -0.35
N MET A 661 -15.79 -25.87 0.85
CA MET A 661 -15.54 -25.06 2.06
C MET A 661 -14.06 -25.00 2.42
N ARG A 662 -13.33 -26.12 2.28
CA ARG A 662 -11.86 -26.15 2.42
C ARG A 662 -11.19 -25.27 1.37
N PHE A 663 -11.67 -25.28 0.13
CA PHE A 663 -11.14 -24.38 -0.90
C PHE A 663 -11.39 -22.90 -0.55
N LYS A 664 -12.59 -22.53 -0.09
CA LYS A 664 -12.89 -21.18 0.43
C LYS A 664 -11.89 -20.79 1.52
N GLN A 665 -11.69 -21.66 2.52
CA GLN A 665 -10.73 -21.43 3.60
C GLN A 665 -9.30 -21.23 3.08
N SER A 666 -8.85 -22.04 2.12
CA SER A 666 -7.52 -21.92 1.51
C SER A 666 -7.33 -20.55 0.82
N ILE A 667 -8.35 -20.08 0.11
CA ILE A 667 -8.32 -18.76 -0.56
C ILE A 667 -8.34 -17.62 0.46
N GLU A 668 -9.12 -17.72 1.53
CA GLU A 668 -9.21 -16.72 2.61
C GLU A 668 -7.91 -16.62 3.39
N ASP A 669 -7.36 -17.74 3.84
CA ASP A 669 -6.06 -17.81 4.53
C ASP A 669 -4.93 -17.30 3.63
N GLY A 670 -4.99 -17.67 2.34
CA GLY A 670 -4.07 -17.18 1.32
C GLY A 670 -4.15 -15.67 1.10
N ALA A 671 -5.36 -15.10 1.05
CA ALA A 671 -5.54 -13.66 0.90
C ALA A 671 -4.95 -12.89 2.09
N LEU A 672 -5.21 -13.36 3.32
CA LEU A 672 -4.59 -12.80 4.53
C LEU A 672 -3.07 -12.86 4.45
N LYS A 673 -2.50 -14.00 4.04
CA LYS A 673 -1.05 -14.15 3.84
C LYS A 673 -0.51 -13.16 2.82
N VAL A 674 -1.23 -12.89 1.72
CA VAL A 674 -0.80 -11.92 0.70
C VAL A 674 -0.86 -10.50 1.25
N MET A 675 -1.95 -10.10 1.89
CA MET A 675 -2.11 -8.78 2.53
C MET A 675 -1.02 -8.54 3.58
N SER A 676 -0.73 -9.56 4.40
CA SER A 676 0.21 -9.46 5.50
C SER A 676 1.66 -9.26 5.05
N LYS A 677 2.01 -9.63 3.80
CA LYS A 677 3.35 -9.36 3.23
C LYS A 677 3.67 -7.87 3.16
N LEU A 678 2.66 -7.02 3.00
CA LEU A 678 2.80 -5.56 3.05
C LEU A 678 2.34 -4.98 4.40
N GLY A 679 1.98 -5.83 5.37
CA GLY A 679 1.44 -5.41 6.65
C GLY A 679 0.04 -4.79 6.56
N ILE A 680 -0.74 -5.13 5.53
CA ILE A 680 -2.14 -4.70 5.41
C ILE A 680 -3.00 -5.67 6.23
N SER A 681 -3.84 -5.12 7.10
CA SER A 681 -4.69 -5.83 8.05
C SER A 681 -6.15 -5.92 7.58
N ASP A 682 -6.67 -4.92 6.87
CA ASP A 682 -8.08 -4.87 6.49
C ASP A 682 -8.27 -5.05 4.97
N ILE A 683 -9.18 -5.96 4.58
CA ILE A 683 -9.48 -6.20 3.16
C ILE A 683 -10.02 -4.94 2.47
N ALA A 684 -10.73 -4.08 3.19
CA ALA A 684 -11.24 -2.82 2.65
C ALA A 684 -10.11 -1.89 2.17
N SER A 685 -8.96 -1.90 2.85
CA SER A 685 -7.76 -1.15 2.46
C SER A 685 -7.02 -1.82 1.31
N TYR A 686 -7.06 -3.15 1.21
CA TYR A 686 -6.42 -3.90 0.13
C TYR A 686 -7.17 -3.76 -1.20
N CYS A 687 -8.51 -3.68 -1.15
CA CYS A 687 -9.34 -3.53 -2.34
C CYS A 687 -9.03 -2.24 -3.12
N GLY A 688 -8.55 -2.40 -4.35
CA GLY A 688 -8.15 -1.28 -5.23
C GLY A 688 -6.77 -0.67 -4.91
N ALA A 689 -5.97 -1.28 -4.03
CA ALA A 689 -4.66 -0.77 -3.63
C ALA A 689 -3.53 -1.06 -4.62
N GLN A 690 -3.73 -1.94 -5.61
CA GLN A 690 -2.75 -2.25 -6.65
C GLN A 690 -1.37 -2.63 -6.06
N THR A 691 -1.35 -3.55 -5.09
CA THR A 691 -0.14 -4.00 -4.38
C THR A 691 0.74 -4.95 -5.20
N PHE A 692 0.93 -4.63 -6.48
CA PHE A 692 1.59 -5.46 -7.47
C PHE A 692 2.59 -4.64 -8.29
N GLU A 693 3.53 -5.33 -8.91
CA GLU A 693 4.38 -4.80 -9.99
C GLU A 693 4.10 -5.61 -11.25
N ALA A 694 3.88 -4.92 -12.36
CA ALA A 694 3.70 -5.55 -13.67
C ALA A 694 5.07 -5.84 -14.29
N LEU A 695 5.26 -7.07 -14.76
CA LEU A 695 6.48 -7.53 -15.39
C LEU A 695 6.14 -8.20 -16.72
N GLY A 696 6.55 -7.57 -17.83
CA GLY A 696 6.33 -8.12 -19.17
C GLY A 696 5.02 -7.72 -19.83
N LEU A 697 4.37 -6.65 -19.36
CA LEU A 697 3.24 -6.01 -20.02
C LEU A 697 3.71 -4.72 -20.67
N ASP A 698 3.18 -4.43 -21.85
CA ASP A 698 3.42 -3.17 -22.53
C ASP A 698 2.96 -1.96 -21.69
N GLY A 699 3.71 -0.87 -21.74
CA GLY A 699 3.46 0.32 -20.94
C GLY A 699 2.10 0.96 -21.26
N ASP A 700 1.68 0.96 -22.54
CA ASP A 700 0.40 1.55 -22.93
C ASP A 700 -0.78 0.72 -22.39
N LEU A 701 -0.64 -0.61 -22.32
CA LEU A 701 -1.60 -1.49 -21.67
C LEU A 701 -1.68 -1.20 -20.16
N VAL A 702 -0.54 -1.09 -19.47
CA VAL A 702 -0.51 -0.82 -18.02
C VAL A 702 -1.16 0.54 -17.72
N GLU A 703 -0.83 1.59 -18.47
CA GLU A 703 -1.42 2.92 -18.27
C GLU A 703 -2.93 2.96 -18.60
N ALA A 704 -3.38 2.23 -19.62
CA ALA A 704 -4.78 2.21 -20.02
C ALA A 704 -5.68 1.39 -19.09
N ALA A 705 -5.22 0.21 -18.66
CA ALA A 705 -6.03 -0.75 -17.92
C ALA A 705 -5.72 -0.81 -16.43
N PHE A 706 -4.47 -0.56 -16.03
CA PHE A 706 -3.98 -0.71 -14.65
C PHE A 706 -3.27 0.56 -14.14
N PRO A 707 -3.82 1.77 -14.36
CA PRO A 707 -3.12 3.04 -14.16
C PRO A 707 -2.54 3.16 -12.75
N GLY A 708 -1.27 3.58 -12.67
CA GLY A 708 -0.54 3.73 -11.41
C GLY A 708 0.14 2.45 -10.90
N THR A 709 0.01 1.32 -11.59
CA THR A 709 0.78 0.11 -11.29
C THR A 709 2.22 0.27 -11.79
N PRO A 710 3.26 0.06 -10.97
CA PRO A 710 4.63 0.12 -11.42
C PRO A 710 4.93 -1.01 -12.42
N TRP A 711 5.72 -0.69 -13.43
CA TRP A 711 6.17 -1.65 -14.44
C TRP A 711 7.62 -1.38 -14.82
N SER A 712 8.46 -2.43 -14.74
CA SER A 712 9.91 -2.29 -14.93
C SER A 712 10.39 -2.78 -16.30
N ILE A 713 9.64 -3.70 -16.92
CA ILE A 713 10.00 -4.33 -18.20
C ILE A 713 8.74 -4.44 -19.05
N GLY A 714 8.76 -3.81 -20.23
CA GLY A 714 7.70 -3.90 -21.22
C GLY A 714 7.60 -5.29 -21.86
N GLY A 715 6.46 -5.61 -22.46
CA GLY A 715 6.27 -6.89 -23.15
C GLY A 715 5.01 -6.94 -23.99
N ILE A 716 4.08 -7.82 -23.65
CA ILE A 716 2.88 -8.07 -24.47
C ILE A 716 1.84 -6.95 -24.29
N GLY A 717 1.11 -6.63 -25.36
CA GLY A 717 0.02 -5.66 -25.36
C GLY A 717 -1.36 -6.32 -25.48
N LEU A 718 -2.38 -5.50 -25.72
CA LEU A 718 -3.76 -5.97 -25.92
C LEU A 718 -3.91 -6.91 -27.12
N ASP A 719 -3.22 -6.64 -28.22
CA ASP A 719 -3.30 -7.44 -29.44
C ASP A 719 -2.85 -8.89 -29.19
N GLN A 720 -1.75 -9.09 -28.48
CA GLN A 720 -1.29 -10.44 -28.12
C GLN A 720 -2.26 -11.13 -27.15
N LEU A 721 -2.79 -10.41 -26.16
CA LEU A 721 -3.79 -10.96 -25.24
C LEU A 721 -5.06 -11.40 -25.99
N GLU A 722 -5.47 -10.67 -27.01
CA GLU A 722 -6.57 -11.02 -27.90
C GLU A 722 -6.25 -12.31 -28.67
N GLU A 723 -5.10 -12.36 -29.34
CA GLU A 723 -4.64 -13.54 -30.09
C GLU A 723 -4.61 -14.81 -29.21
N GLU A 724 -4.05 -14.71 -28.00
CA GLU A 724 -4.00 -15.81 -27.04
C GLU A 724 -5.39 -16.27 -26.59
N THR A 725 -6.31 -15.32 -26.43
CA THR A 725 -7.68 -15.59 -25.99
C THR A 725 -8.51 -16.25 -27.09
N VAL A 726 -8.38 -15.78 -28.33
CA VAL A 726 -9.00 -16.40 -29.52
C VAL A 726 -8.41 -17.80 -29.78
N ALA A 727 -7.10 -17.99 -29.59
CA ALA A 727 -6.46 -19.30 -29.74
C ALA A 727 -7.00 -20.33 -28.72
N ARG A 728 -7.19 -19.92 -27.46
CA ARG A 728 -7.82 -20.78 -26.42
C ARG A 728 -9.27 -21.12 -26.78
N ALA A 729 -10.03 -20.16 -27.29
CA ALA A 729 -11.40 -20.37 -27.74
C ALA A 729 -11.48 -21.42 -28.87
N ALA A 730 -10.60 -21.33 -29.86
CA ALA A 730 -10.49 -22.32 -30.92
C ALA A 730 -10.13 -23.72 -30.40
N ALA A 731 -9.21 -23.80 -29.42
CA ALA A 731 -8.86 -25.06 -28.77
C ALA A 731 -10.03 -25.67 -27.97
N ALA A 732 -10.85 -24.84 -27.32
CA ALA A 732 -12.03 -25.26 -26.60
C ALA A 732 -13.14 -25.80 -27.52
N ALA A 733 -13.29 -25.22 -28.71
CA ALA A 733 -14.24 -25.68 -29.75
C ALA A 733 -13.80 -26.97 -30.48
N ALA A 734 -12.56 -27.45 -30.25
CA ALA A 734 -12.07 -28.64 -30.92
C ALA A 734 -12.91 -29.87 -30.55
N SER A 735 -13.02 -30.85 -31.46
CA SER A 735 -13.82 -32.08 -31.23
C SER A 735 -13.43 -32.90 -30.00
N ARG A 736 -12.19 -32.70 -29.51
CA ARG A 736 -11.67 -33.30 -28.28
C ARG A 736 -10.80 -32.27 -27.56
N PRO A 737 -11.41 -31.38 -26.76
CA PRO A 737 -10.66 -30.41 -25.98
C PRO A 737 -9.82 -31.15 -24.94
N ARG A 738 -8.56 -30.75 -24.79
CA ARG A 738 -7.62 -31.38 -23.87
C ARG A 738 -6.91 -30.32 -23.04
N LEU A 739 -6.99 -30.46 -21.72
CA LEU A 739 -6.18 -29.66 -20.82
C LEU A 739 -4.70 -29.98 -21.03
N GLU A 740 -3.90 -28.93 -21.16
CA GLU A 740 -2.46 -29.03 -21.27
C GLU A 740 -1.81 -29.42 -19.93
N ASN A 741 -0.54 -29.81 -20.00
CA ASN A 741 0.31 -30.03 -18.84
C ASN A 741 1.64 -29.31 -19.11
N PRO A 742 1.66 -27.99 -18.93
CA PRO A 742 2.71 -27.13 -19.43
C PRO A 742 4.04 -27.30 -18.69
N GLY A 743 4.03 -27.73 -17.43
CA GLY A 743 5.21 -27.72 -16.58
C GLY A 743 5.45 -26.35 -15.97
N TYR A 744 4.42 -25.72 -15.37
CA TYR A 744 4.56 -24.45 -14.65
C TYR A 744 5.25 -24.62 -13.29
N PHE A 745 5.08 -25.78 -12.65
CA PHE A 745 5.59 -26.03 -11.31
C PHE A 745 6.69 -27.08 -11.30
N LYS A 746 6.68 -27.99 -12.28
CA LYS A 746 7.66 -29.05 -12.43
C LYS A 746 8.01 -29.24 -13.89
N PHE A 747 9.31 -29.39 -14.16
CA PHE A 747 9.80 -29.66 -15.49
C PHE A 747 9.02 -30.77 -16.21
N ARG A 748 8.66 -30.48 -17.47
CA ARG A 748 8.09 -31.43 -18.42
C ARG A 748 8.82 -31.35 -19.75
N LYS A 749 9.10 -32.50 -20.33
CA LYS A 749 9.67 -32.57 -21.68
C LYS A 749 8.67 -31.99 -22.69
N GLY A 750 9.10 -31.00 -23.47
CA GLY A 750 8.24 -30.24 -24.39
C GLY A 750 7.26 -29.29 -23.68
N GLY A 751 7.48 -29.04 -22.39
CA GLY A 751 6.77 -28.04 -21.61
C GLY A 751 7.49 -26.69 -21.63
N GLU A 752 7.19 -25.85 -20.64
CA GLU A 752 7.88 -24.59 -20.42
C GLU A 752 9.36 -24.80 -20.09
N PRO A 753 10.26 -23.93 -20.56
CA PRO A 753 11.68 -24.06 -20.22
C PRO A 753 11.91 -23.85 -18.71
N HIS A 754 12.81 -24.67 -18.15
CA HIS A 754 13.30 -24.59 -16.77
C HIS A 754 14.82 -24.43 -16.77
N GLU A 755 15.36 -23.53 -15.91
CA GLU A 755 16.81 -23.41 -15.73
C GLU A 755 17.40 -24.72 -15.20
N THR A 756 16.66 -25.42 -14.33
CA THR A 756 17.05 -26.72 -13.79
C THR A 756 16.23 -27.86 -14.42
N ASN A 757 16.62 -28.26 -15.64
CA ASN A 757 16.01 -29.40 -16.32
C ASN A 757 16.80 -30.72 -16.11
N PRO A 758 16.21 -31.92 -16.33
CA PRO A 758 16.88 -33.21 -16.22
C PRO A 758 18.14 -33.35 -17.08
N ASP A 759 18.20 -32.74 -18.26
CA ASP A 759 19.42 -32.76 -19.09
C ASP A 759 20.57 -31.98 -18.42
N VAL A 760 20.25 -31.02 -17.55
CA VAL A 760 21.18 -30.32 -16.64
C VAL A 760 21.37 -31.09 -15.31
N LEU A 761 20.34 -31.73 -14.75
CA LEU A 761 20.31 -32.38 -13.43
C LEU A 761 20.75 -33.87 -13.40
N GLU A 762 20.28 -34.72 -14.32
CA GLU A 762 20.81 -36.08 -14.52
C GLU A 762 22.27 -36.03 -14.94
N ALA A 763 22.64 -34.98 -15.68
CA ALA A 763 24.01 -34.66 -15.96
C ALA A 763 24.77 -34.22 -14.69
N LEU A 764 24.13 -33.59 -13.69
CA LEU A 764 24.76 -33.33 -12.39
C LEU A 764 24.92 -34.63 -11.61
N GLN A 765 24.01 -35.60 -11.62
CA GLN A 765 24.01 -36.67 -10.59
C GLN A 765 24.53 -38.06 -11.02
N ALA A 766 24.67 -38.39 -12.31
CA ALA A 766 25.01 -39.77 -12.72
C ALA A 766 26.52 -40.09 -12.77
N ALA A 767 26.94 -41.06 -11.95
CA ALA A 767 28.14 -41.85 -12.20
C ALA A 767 27.75 -43.16 -12.90
N ALA A 768 28.36 -43.41 -14.07
CA ALA A 768 28.33 -44.66 -14.83
C ALA A 768 27.04 -44.99 -15.63
N ARG A 769 27.00 -44.59 -16.91
CA ARG A 769 26.87 -45.45 -18.12
C ARG A 769 26.60 -44.62 -19.39
N SER A 770 27.48 -44.79 -20.39
CA SER A 770 27.38 -44.61 -21.86
C SER A 770 26.56 -43.46 -22.51
N ASP A 771 27.29 -42.70 -23.34
CA ASP A 771 27.06 -42.31 -24.75
C ASP A 771 25.99 -41.28 -25.20
N ASP A 772 25.32 -40.55 -24.30
CA ASP A 772 24.73 -39.24 -24.67
C ASP A 772 25.29 -38.13 -23.75
N MET A 773 25.92 -37.12 -24.34
CA MET A 773 26.64 -36.06 -23.61
C MET A 773 25.69 -34.97 -23.10
N GLY A 774 25.38 -34.98 -21.79
CA GLY A 774 24.66 -33.91 -21.08
C GLY A 774 25.56 -32.90 -20.34
N ALA A 775 25.04 -31.69 -20.10
CA ALA A 775 25.77 -30.49 -19.65
C ALA A 775 26.58 -30.67 -18.36
N ALA A 776 26.05 -31.35 -17.36
CA ALA A 776 26.73 -31.50 -16.08
C ALA A 776 27.60 -32.77 -15.90
N HIS A 777 27.56 -33.75 -16.83
CA HIS A 777 28.66 -34.72 -16.94
C HIS A 777 29.94 -33.97 -17.27
N ALA A 778 29.80 -32.92 -18.07
CA ALA A 778 30.85 -31.98 -18.38
C ALA A 778 31.27 -31.17 -17.13
N LEU A 779 30.35 -30.53 -16.40
CA LEU A 779 30.72 -29.80 -15.16
C LEU A 779 31.37 -30.68 -14.08
N ARG A 780 30.82 -31.86 -13.75
CA ARG A 780 31.43 -32.75 -12.74
C ARG A 780 32.70 -33.44 -13.21
N SER A 781 32.81 -33.80 -14.50
CA SER A 781 34.10 -34.24 -15.04
C SER A 781 35.10 -33.10 -14.97
N ALA A 782 34.72 -31.87 -15.31
CA ALA A 782 35.58 -30.70 -15.18
C ALA A 782 36.07 -30.51 -13.75
N VAL A 783 35.20 -30.60 -12.73
CA VAL A 783 35.61 -30.52 -11.32
C VAL A 783 36.50 -31.69 -10.90
N ARG A 784 36.20 -32.93 -11.33
CA ARG A 784 36.95 -34.14 -10.92
C ARG A 784 38.28 -34.32 -11.66
N THR A 785 38.34 -33.93 -12.92
CA THR A 785 39.51 -34.08 -13.80
C THR A 785 40.26 -32.76 -14.00
N ASN A 786 39.82 -31.69 -13.34
CA ASN A 786 40.30 -30.33 -13.55
C ASN A 786 40.32 -29.92 -15.04
N GLY A 787 39.26 -30.27 -15.78
CA GLY A 787 39.22 -30.20 -17.25
C GLY A 787 38.41 -29.01 -17.78
N TRP A 788 39.09 -28.01 -18.35
CA TRP A 788 38.46 -26.82 -18.94
C TRP A 788 37.48 -27.13 -20.08
N GLU A 789 37.82 -28.03 -21.00
CA GLU A 789 36.97 -28.38 -22.16
C GLU A 789 35.54 -28.76 -21.73
N ARG A 790 35.45 -29.59 -20.70
CA ARG A 790 34.19 -30.04 -20.14
C ARG A 790 33.41 -28.91 -19.42
N TYR A 791 34.11 -27.93 -18.84
CA TYR A 791 33.43 -26.74 -18.29
C TYR A 791 32.91 -25.84 -19.42
N SER A 792 33.67 -25.71 -20.51
CA SER A 792 33.27 -24.96 -21.70
C SER A 792 32.00 -25.54 -22.32
N ASP A 793 31.93 -26.87 -22.50
CA ASP A 793 30.73 -27.55 -23.00
C ASP A 793 29.49 -27.25 -22.12
N PHE A 794 29.67 -27.28 -20.80
CA PHE A 794 28.61 -26.92 -19.84
C PHE A 794 28.17 -25.46 -20.00
N ALA A 795 29.14 -24.53 -20.05
CA ALA A 795 28.88 -23.11 -20.17
C ALA A 795 28.18 -22.77 -21.49
N GLU A 796 28.55 -23.41 -22.60
CA GLU A 796 27.88 -23.25 -23.89
C GLU A 796 26.44 -23.75 -23.86
N LEU A 797 26.15 -24.88 -23.19
CA LEU A 797 24.79 -25.39 -23.07
C LEU A 797 23.89 -24.49 -22.21
N VAL A 798 24.45 -23.86 -21.17
CA VAL A 798 23.71 -22.93 -20.32
C VAL A 798 23.56 -21.56 -20.98
N ASN A 799 24.62 -21.02 -21.58
CA ASN A 799 24.62 -19.68 -22.17
C ASN A 799 24.03 -19.63 -23.60
N GLY A 800 23.97 -20.78 -24.29
CA GLY A 800 23.42 -20.91 -25.64
C GLY A 800 21.94 -21.30 -25.69
N ARG A 801 21.27 -21.37 -24.54
CA ARG A 801 19.82 -21.64 -24.45
C ARG A 801 18.99 -20.45 -24.96
N GLU A 802 17.71 -20.69 -25.23
CA GLU A 802 16.77 -19.58 -25.48
C GLU A 802 16.66 -18.69 -24.23
N PRO A 803 16.53 -17.35 -24.38
CA PRO A 803 16.44 -16.44 -23.24
C PRO A 803 15.32 -16.83 -22.29
N MET A 804 15.64 -16.95 -21.00
CA MET A 804 14.66 -17.22 -19.95
C MET A 804 14.58 -16.08 -18.93
N GLU A 805 15.70 -15.38 -18.73
CA GLU A 805 15.87 -14.30 -17.78
C GLU A 805 16.26 -12.99 -18.48
N VAL A 806 16.07 -11.85 -17.80
CA VAL A 806 16.43 -10.52 -18.35
C VAL A 806 17.90 -10.45 -18.75
N ARG A 807 18.80 -11.07 -17.98
CA ARG A 807 20.23 -11.11 -18.26
C ARG A 807 20.56 -11.80 -19.58
N ASP A 808 19.72 -12.74 -20.03
CA ASP A 808 19.94 -13.49 -21.26
C ASP A 808 19.67 -12.63 -22.51
N LEU A 809 19.01 -11.46 -22.33
CA LEU A 809 18.78 -10.47 -23.38
C LEU A 809 19.93 -9.45 -23.51
N LEU A 810 20.94 -9.54 -22.63
CA LEU A 810 22.07 -8.61 -22.59
C LEU A 810 23.30 -9.25 -23.22
N ASP A 811 24.03 -8.48 -24.02
CA ASP A 811 25.33 -8.88 -24.57
C ASP A 811 26.44 -7.93 -24.09
N LEU A 812 27.62 -8.50 -23.83
CA LEU A 812 28.78 -7.75 -23.35
C LEU A 812 29.49 -7.11 -24.55
N ARG A 813 29.43 -5.78 -24.63
CA ARG A 813 30.23 -5.03 -25.60
C ARG A 813 31.63 -4.79 -25.06
N ALA A 814 32.63 -5.38 -25.70
CA ALA A 814 34.02 -5.15 -25.38
C ALA A 814 34.48 -3.79 -25.95
N ASP A 815 34.67 -2.80 -25.07
CA ASP A 815 35.21 -1.47 -25.42
C ASP A 815 36.76 -1.38 -25.22
N ALA A 816 37.44 -2.51 -24.99
CA ALA A 816 38.87 -2.59 -24.76
C ALA A 816 39.52 -3.74 -25.55
N GLU A 817 40.82 -3.63 -25.84
CA GLU A 817 41.59 -4.73 -26.43
C GLU A 817 41.69 -5.90 -25.45
N PRO A 818 41.51 -7.15 -25.90
CA PRO A 818 41.70 -8.33 -25.06
C PRO A 818 43.11 -8.38 -24.47
N VAL A 819 43.21 -8.68 -23.18
CA VAL A 819 44.48 -8.85 -22.47
C VAL A 819 44.87 -10.33 -22.36
N PRO A 820 46.17 -10.66 -22.24
CA PRO A 820 46.62 -11.99 -21.86
C PRO A 820 45.97 -12.48 -20.55
N LEU A 821 45.68 -13.78 -20.43
CA LEU A 821 45.01 -14.34 -19.25
C LEU A 821 45.85 -14.17 -17.98
N GLU A 822 47.18 -14.19 -18.11
CA GLU A 822 48.12 -13.94 -17.02
C GLU A 822 48.04 -12.53 -16.41
N ASP A 823 47.46 -11.56 -17.15
CA ASP A 823 47.23 -10.19 -16.67
C ASP A 823 45.87 -10.04 -15.97
N VAL A 824 45.02 -11.08 -16.00
CA VAL A 824 43.73 -11.12 -15.31
C VAL A 824 43.92 -11.47 -13.83
N GLU A 825 43.03 -10.96 -12.98
CA GLU A 825 43.01 -11.29 -11.55
C GLU A 825 42.99 -12.82 -11.30
N PRO A 826 43.88 -13.38 -10.45
CA PRO A 826 43.93 -14.82 -10.19
C PRO A 826 42.64 -15.38 -9.59
N ALA A 827 42.34 -16.65 -9.90
CA ALA A 827 41.13 -17.33 -9.43
C ALA A 827 41.02 -17.38 -7.89
N GLU A 828 42.15 -17.51 -7.19
CA GLU A 828 42.23 -17.50 -5.72
C GLU A 828 41.82 -16.16 -5.10
N SER A 829 41.91 -15.07 -5.87
CA SER A 829 41.41 -13.74 -5.47
C SER A 829 39.93 -13.60 -5.82
N LEU A 830 39.54 -14.04 -7.03
CA LEU A 830 38.15 -13.98 -7.49
C LEU A 830 37.19 -14.78 -6.59
N VAL A 831 37.60 -15.99 -6.17
CA VAL A 831 36.76 -16.89 -5.35
C VAL A 831 36.39 -16.30 -3.99
N GLN A 832 37.18 -15.37 -3.45
CA GLN A 832 36.89 -14.68 -2.18
C GLN A 832 35.64 -13.78 -2.27
N ARG A 833 35.21 -13.45 -3.50
CA ARG A 833 33.98 -12.70 -3.77
C ARG A 833 32.74 -13.61 -3.75
N PHE A 834 32.90 -14.93 -3.85
CA PHE A 834 31.78 -15.87 -3.87
C PHE A 834 31.20 -16.07 -2.47
N SER A 835 29.88 -16.29 -2.43
CA SER A 835 29.14 -16.66 -1.23
C SER A 835 28.20 -17.80 -1.55
N SER A 836 28.11 -18.82 -0.68
CA SER A 836 27.11 -19.88 -0.85
C SER A 836 25.70 -19.44 -0.49
N GLY A 837 25.55 -18.30 0.19
CA GLY A 837 24.30 -17.87 0.79
C GLY A 837 23.92 -18.69 2.03
N GLY A 838 22.96 -18.17 2.81
CA GLY A 838 22.49 -18.81 4.03
C GLY A 838 21.41 -19.85 3.76
N MET A 839 21.77 -21.14 3.84
CA MET A 839 20.81 -22.25 3.81
C MET A 839 20.73 -22.90 5.19
N SER A 840 19.54 -23.00 5.77
CA SER A 840 19.39 -23.45 7.17
C SER A 840 19.73 -24.93 7.35
N HIS A 841 20.31 -25.28 8.51
CA HIS A 841 20.54 -26.68 8.93
C HIS A 841 19.22 -27.49 9.10
N GLY A 842 18.06 -26.83 9.17
CA GLY A 842 16.77 -27.51 9.17
C GLY A 842 16.29 -27.89 7.76
N SER A 843 16.74 -27.15 6.74
CA SER A 843 16.38 -27.36 5.34
C SER A 843 17.32 -28.33 4.62
N LEU A 844 18.58 -28.41 5.05
CA LEU A 844 19.62 -29.30 4.51
C LEU A 844 20.04 -30.35 5.55
N SER A 845 20.62 -31.46 5.09
CA SER A 845 21.31 -32.37 6.01
C SER A 845 22.56 -31.73 6.60
N ALA A 846 22.97 -32.19 7.78
CA ALA A 846 24.20 -31.73 8.43
C ALA A 846 25.42 -31.90 7.53
N GLU A 847 25.50 -33.03 6.82
CA GLU A 847 26.59 -33.34 5.88
C GLU A 847 26.64 -32.34 4.73
N ALA A 848 25.50 -31.97 4.14
CA ALA A 848 25.44 -31.00 3.06
C ALA A 848 25.86 -29.60 3.55
N HIS A 849 25.31 -29.17 4.68
CA HIS A 849 25.61 -27.88 5.29
C HIS A 849 27.10 -27.76 5.68
N GLU A 850 27.64 -28.75 6.40
CA GLU A 850 29.05 -28.76 6.80
C GLU A 850 30.01 -28.86 5.61
N THR A 851 29.63 -29.58 4.55
CA THR A 851 30.45 -29.68 3.34
C THR A 851 30.62 -28.32 2.67
N ILE A 852 29.53 -27.56 2.52
CA ILE A 852 29.55 -26.21 1.93
C ILE A 852 30.42 -25.29 2.80
N ALA A 853 30.20 -25.29 4.11
CA ALA A 853 30.95 -24.45 5.04
C ALA A 853 32.46 -24.76 5.01
N ARG A 854 32.84 -26.05 5.06
CA ARG A 854 34.25 -26.46 4.96
C ARG A 854 34.86 -26.07 3.61
N ALA A 855 34.13 -26.22 2.50
CA ALA A 855 34.60 -25.86 1.18
C ALA A 855 34.88 -24.35 1.07
N PHE A 856 33.93 -23.49 1.44
CA PHE A 856 34.09 -22.03 1.35
C PHE A 856 35.15 -21.50 2.33
N ASN A 857 35.24 -22.06 3.54
CA ASN A 857 36.33 -21.71 4.48
C ASN A 857 37.71 -22.06 3.92
N ASN A 858 37.86 -23.24 3.29
CA ASN A 858 39.12 -23.63 2.67
C ASN A 858 39.51 -22.73 1.48
N LEU A 859 38.52 -22.17 0.78
CA LEU A 859 38.72 -21.24 -0.34
C LEU A 859 38.91 -19.78 0.10
N GLY A 860 38.82 -19.48 1.40
CA GLY A 860 38.81 -18.09 1.91
C GLY A 860 37.57 -17.30 1.51
N ALA A 861 36.50 -17.99 1.08
CA ALA A 861 35.21 -17.43 0.70
C ALA A 861 34.22 -17.46 1.89
N ARG A 862 32.97 -17.04 1.69
CA ARG A 862 31.95 -16.94 2.76
C ARG A 862 30.81 -17.94 2.56
N SER A 863 30.40 -18.63 3.63
CA SER A 863 29.23 -19.51 3.65
C SER A 863 28.19 -19.07 4.66
#